data_AF-A0A1C5DD25-F1
#
_entry.id   AF-A0A1C5DD25-F1
#
_cell.length_a   1.000
_cell.length_b   1.000
_cell.length_c   1.000
_cell.angle_alpha   90.00
_cell.angle_beta   90.00
_cell.angle_gamma   90.00
#
_symmetry.space_group_name_H-M   'P 1'
#
loop_
_entity.id
_entity.type
_entity.pdbx_description
1 polymer ?
#
loop_
_entity_poly.entity_id
_entity_poly.type
_entity_poly.pdbx_seq_one_letter_code
_entity_poly.pdbx_strand_id
1 'polypeptide(L)'
;MASEEELFASVDALLNEEPRLPPPAERARLREAAGITQARLATALKTTTQSVKNWENGRSEPKSPRLDAYQRLLNGWAAKYPAPGAAATASVAASAPAVSTEPAGSRVETADAPQAPAVAAAAPARPAIRPAATLRRPAMKKAAQPAADPRFPHGPLAVLDGDGCAYGVDGIVLDCPATTVVELVEWTLHESGVGAPKLNRYGKDSDPLIVLTAAAAVKLGLPERLEGHEQRRSLRLPEDHPVVKQVVKAKWRLTQRGFGPWARIYRKAQGRERQCVQLAILSWDALDERSWPGVAEMEPADVARVLGVYAQRVITPRGSAAVSGLELMTALRPPTRAVQDPQTGNWVPGHNPGSLGTEPMDPAPPEATPEHPVVVDSGWSGGFLNEEAYQWVRPVDLLTDEECTLPFAVGLDLNTAFLAAAARLVVGLSAPDHFVGPKFSPKVPGSWLVDLSHVEVDPRLPSPFTPDGTRPTGPAWYQTHTVAYAQELGYNVQPIEAYLRRETGAYLDPWHDRLKAAYVDTLADLGVTSDLTDAEFLAAMERHKDVDPAMAAVLAAIKATVKGGIGKLRERPQGKKYKEGERWPALQRPTWRPDIRAAVISKARINMHRKLRNMATMTGLYPLAVLSDCVVYPSPGDSPLDFLPYAASGKPQPGGFRLGSTPGLAKLEGVQSMLWAVDLMEQGYNPARHIKGGDAVLDEGE
;
A
#
# COMPACT_ATOMS: atom_id res chain seq x y z
N MET A 1 -32.42 -22.00 -44.32
CA MET A 1 -33.18 -21.44 -43.18
C MET A 1 -33.11 -22.46 -42.06
N ALA A 2 -33.17 -22.05 -40.79
CA ALA A 2 -33.16 -23.00 -39.68
C ALA A 2 -34.38 -23.93 -39.75
N SER A 3 -34.23 -25.18 -39.29
CA SER A 3 -35.33 -26.14 -39.20
C SER A 3 -36.25 -25.83 -38.02
N GLU A 4 -37.45 -26.38 -38.04
CA GLU A 4 -38.40 -26.28 -36.92
C GLU A 4 -37.84 -26.93 -35.63
N GLU A 5 -37.11 -28.04 -35.77
CA GLU A 5 -36.42 -28.69 -34.65
C GLU A 5 -35.23 -27.87 -34.12
N GLU A 6 -34.46 -27.20 -34.99
CA GLU A 6 -33.39 -26.27 -34.56
C GLU A 6 -33.95 -25.07 -33.82
N LEU A 7 -35.12 -24.56 -34.23
CA LEU A 7 -35.82 -23.48 -33.55
C LEU A 7 -36.39 -23.93 -32.21
N PHE A 8 -37.03 -25.10 -32.13
CA PHE A 8 -37.51 -25.66 -30.86
C PHE A 8 -36.35 -25.98 -29.90
N ALA A 9 -35.26 -26.59 -30.37
CA ALA A 9 -34.07 -26.81 -29.54
C ALA A 9 -33.43 -25.50 -29.05
N SER A 10 -33.49 -24.42 -29.85
CA SER A 10 -33.05 -23.09 -29.43
C SER A 10 -33.99 -22.44 -28.39
N VAL A 11 -35.29 -22.67 -28.50
CA VAL A 11 -36.30 -22.24 -27.51
C VAL A 11 -36.16 -23.05 -26.22
N ASP A 12 -35.98 -24.36 -26.28
CA ASP A 12 -35.74 -25.20 -25.10
C ASP A 12 -34.40 -24.86 -24.43
N ALA A 13 -33.36 -24.50 -25.18
CA ALA A 13 -32.12 -23.97 -24.61
C ALA A 13 -32.32 -22.62 -23.88
N LEU A 14 -33.23 -21.77 -24.36
CA LEU A 14 -33.63 -20.53 -23.67
C LEU A 14 -34.52 -20.80 -22.44
N LEU A 15 -35.41 -21.79 -22.50
CA LEU A 15 -36.25 -22.21 -21.36
C LEU A 15 -35.45 -22.91 -20.26
N ASN A 16 -34.29 -23.49 -20.60
CA ASN A 16 -33.33 -24.08 -19.66
C ASN A 16 -32.20 -23.12 -19.24
N GLU A 17 -32.30 -21.81 -19.46
CA GLU A 17 -31.32 -20.86 -18.91
C GLU A 17 -31.26 -20.94 -17.38
N GLU A 18 -30.05 -21.05 -16.81
CA GLU A 18 -29.86 -21.01 -15.36
C GLU A 18 -30.48 -19.74 -14.76
N PRO A 19 -31.13 -19.81 -13.57
CA PRO A 19 -31.90 -18.72 -12.99
C PRO A 19 -31.04 -17.49 -12.66
N ARG A 20 -30.89 -16.59 -13.65
CA ARG A 20 -30.12 -15.35 -13.51
C ARG A 20 -30.70 -14.47 -12.41
N LEU A 21 -29.85 -14.14 -11.44
CA LEU A 21 -30.14 -13.12 -10.42
C LEU A 21 -29.98 -11.72 -11.04
N PRO A 22 -30.77 -10.71 -10.65
CA PRO A 22 -30.58 -9.31 -11.02
C PRO A 22 -29.14 -8.81 -10.77
N PRO A 23 -28.68 -7.72 -11.42
CA PRO A 23 -27.34 -7.16 -11.18
C PRO A 23 -27.10 -6.85 -9.68
N PRO A 24 -25.87 -6.99 -9.15
CA PRO A 24 -25.63 -6.89 -7.69
C PRO A 24 -26.15 -5.60 -7.03
N ALA A 25 -26.03 -4.45 -7.69
CA ALA A 25 -26.58 -3.18 -7.23
C ALA A 25 -28.12 -3.18 -7.12
N GLU A 26 -28.81 -3.88 -8.02
CA GLU A 26 -30.27 -4.05 -7.97
C GLU A 26 -30.68 -4.97 -6.81
N ARG A 27 -29.88 -6.00 -6.50
CA ARG A 27 -30.09 -6.85 -5.31
C ARG A 27 -30.09 -6.01 -4.03
N ALA A 28 -29.15 -5.06 -3.92
CA ALA A 28 -29.07 -4.12 -2.81
C ALA A 28 -30.25 -3.13 -2.81
N ARG A 29 -30.57 -2.49 -3.95
CA ARG A 29 -31.71 -1.56 -4.09
C ARG A 29 -33.02 -2.19 -3.63
N LEU A 30 -33.31 -3.41 -4.10
CA LEU A 30 -34.54 -4.14 -3.77
C LEU A 30 -34.63 -4.49 -2.28
N ARG A 31 -33.52 -4.88 -1.66
CA ARG A 31 -33.44 -5.11 -0.20
C ARG A 31 -33.72 -3.82 0.58
N GLU A 32 -33.18 -2.70 0.13
CA GLU A 32 -33.28 -1.40 0.82
C GLU A 32 -34.67 -0.79 0.67
N ALA A 33 -35.27 -0.86 -0.52
CA ALA A 33 -36.68 -0.52 -0.74
C ALA A 33 -37.64 -1.40 0.08
N ALA A 34 -37.28 -2.66 0.34
CA ALA A 34 -38.03 -3.56 1.22
C ALA A 34 -37.81 -3.30 2.73
N GLY A 35 -36.92 -2.38 3.12
CA GLY A 35 -36.61 -2.08 4.53
C GLY A 35 -35.90 -3.21 5.28
N ILE A 36 -35.19 -4.10 4.57
CA ILE A 36 -34.56 -5.29 5.15
C ILE A 36 -33.05 -5.07 5.35
N THR A 37 -32.54 -5.40 6.53
CA THR A 37 -31.10 -5.38 6.79
C THR A 37 -30.41 -6.62 6.22
N GLN A 38 -29.14 -6.52 5.81
CA GLN A 38 -28.37 -7.68 5.32
C GLN A 38 -28.33 -8.83 6.36
N ALA A 39 -28.35 -8.51 7.66
CA ALA A 39 -28.42 -9.50 8.72
C ALA A 39 -29.79 -10.23 8.77
N ARG A 40 -30.91 -9.50 8.65
CA ARG A 40 -32.25 -10.10 8.60
C ARG A 40 -32.44 -10.98 7.36
N LEU A 41 -31.88 -10.56 6.22
CA LEU A 41 -31.83 -11.36 4.99
C LEU A 41 -30.96 -12.63 5.16
N ALA A 42 -29.81 -12.52 5.83
CA ALA A 42 -28.93 -13.66 6.10
C ALA A 42 -29.60 -14.72 6.97
N THR A 43 -30.32 -14.32 8.02
CA THR A 43 -31.12 -15.22 8.86
C THR A 43 -32.21 -15.93 8.04
N ALA A 44 -32.95 -15.20 7.19
CA ALA A 44 -34.00 -15.78 6.35
C ALA A 44 -33.46 -16.83 5.35
N LEU A 45 -32.29 -16.60 4.76
CA LEU A 45 -31.64 -17.51 3.80
C LEU A 45 -30.68 -18.52 4.45
N LYS A 46 -30.70 -18.65 5.79
CA LYS A 46 -29.83 -19.55 6.59
C LYS A 46 -28.37 -19.48 6.13
N THR A 47 -27.81 -18.28 6.14
CA THR A 47 -26.47 -17.93 5.64
C THR A 47 -25.84 -16.85 6.54
N THR A 48 -24.63 -16.40 6.26
CA THR A 48 -23.98 -15.31 7.01
C THR A 48 -24.22 -13.94 6.37
N THR A 49 -24.19 -12.87 7.18
CA THR A 49 -24.27 -11.49 6.69
C THR A 49 -23.18 -11.17 5.67
N GLN A 50 -21.99 -11.77 5.82
CA GLN A 50 -20.88 -11.60 4.87
C GLN A 50 -21.15 -12.28 3.52
N SER A 51 -21.86 -13.42 3.49
CA SER A 51 -22.30 -14.05 2.23
C SER A 51 -23.30 -13.16 1.49
N VAL A 52 -24.32 -12.63 2.18
CA VAL A 52 -25.29 -11.68 1.60
C VAL A 52 -24.58 -10.44 1.07
N LYS A 53 -23.65 -9.86 1.86
CA LYS A 53 -22.81 -8.74 1.42
C LYS A 53 -21.97 -9.08 0.19
N ASN A 54 -21.45 -10.30 0.08
CA ASN A 54 -20.72 -10.74 -1.11
C ASN A 54 -21.65 -10.88 -2.34
N TRP A 55 -22.87 -11.37 -2.18
CA TRP A 55 -23.87 -11.50 -3.25
C TRP A 55 -24.37 -10.14 -3.78
N GLU A 56 -24.57 -9.17 -2.89
CA GLU A 56 -24.93 -7.78 -3.24
C GLU A 56 -23.75 -6.97 -3.81
N ASN A 57 -22.50 -7.43 -3.62
CA ASN A 57 -21.30 -6.81 -4.20
C ASN A 57 -20.70 -7.62 -5.37
N GLY A 58 -21.39 -8.63 -5.89
CA GLY A 58 -20.93 -9.45 -7.03
C GLY A 58 -19.65 -10.26 -6.77
N ARG A 59 -19.26 -10.45 -5.50
CA ARG A 59 -18.03 -11.17 -5.10
C ARG A 59 -18.19 -12.69 -5.07
N SER A 60 -19.43 -13.16 -4.98
CA SER A 60 -19.84 -14.55 -5.12
C SER A 60 -21.33 -14.60 -5.42
N GLU A 61 -21.84 -15.79 -5.77
CA GLU A 61 -23.27 -16.04 -5.98
C GLU A 61 -23.72 -17.17 -5.05
N PRO A 62 -25.01 -17.23 -4.64
CA PRO A 62 -25.55 -18.39 -3.92
C PRO A 62 -25.65 -19.60 -4.85
N LYS A 63 -25.51 -20.81 -4.28
CA LYS A 63 -25.88 -22.07 -4.96
C LYS A 63 -27.28 -22.52 -4.53
N SER A 64 -27.97 -23.30 -5.37
CA SER A 64 -29.20 -24.00 -4.97
C SER A 64 -28.96 -24.83 -3.68
N PRO A 65 -29.92 -24.93 -2.74
CA PRO A 65 -31.28 -24.38 -2.75
C PRO A 65 -31.40 -22.90 -2.33
N ARG A 66 -30.28 -22.21 -2.06
CA ARG A 66 -30.30 -20.79 -1.64
C ARG A 66 -30.44 -19.82 -2.80
N LEU A 67 -29.97 -20.20 -3.99
CA LEU A 67 -30.14 -19.46 -5.23
C LEU A 67 -31.63 -19.21 -5.52
N ASP A 68 -32.40 -20.30 -5.50
CA ASP A 68 -33.82 -20.32 -5.87
C ASP A 68 -34.67 -19.54 -4.86
N ALA A 69 -34.37 -19.73 -3.56
CA ALA A 69 -34.99 -18.97 -2.47
C ALA A 69 -34.67 -17.46 -2.55
N TYR A 70 -33.45 -17.09 -2.93
CA TYR A 70 -33.04 -15.68 -3.06
C TYR A 70 -33.63 -15.04 -4.32
N GLN A 71 -33.64 -15.73 -5.46
CA GLN A 71 -34.24 -15.25 -6.70
C GLN A 71 -35.75 -15.03 -6.51
N ARG A 72 -36.47 -15.98 -5.88
CA ARG A 72 -37.90 -15.82 -5.56
C ARG A 72 -38.17 -14.59 -4.68
N LEU A 73 -37.29 -14.30 -3.72
CA LEU A 73 -37.40 -13.12 -2.86
C LEU A 73 -37.13 -11.82 -3.64
N LEU A 74 -36.08 -11.78 -4.46
CA LEU A 74 -35.76 -10.62 -5.30
C LEU A 74 -36.86 -10.33 -6.33
N ASN A 75 -37.43 -11.35 -6.98
CA ASN A 75 -38.54 -11.19 -7.92
C ASN A 75 -39.78 -10.61 -7.21
N GLY A 76 -40.08 -11.09 -5.99
CA GLY A 76 -41.16 -10.55 -5.15
C GLY A 76 -40.92 -9.10 -4.71
N TRP A 77 -39.67 -8.68 -4.50
CA TRP A 77 -39.34 -7.28 -4.26
C TRP A 77 -39.37 -6.44 -5.54
N ALA A 78 -38.92 -6.95 -6.69
CA ALA A 78 -38.95 -6.23 -7.96
C ALA A 78 -40.39 -5.87 -8.39
N ALA A 79 -41.33 -6.80 -8.21
CA ALA A 79 -42.76 -6.56 -8.46
C ALA A 79 -43.38 -5.53 -7.49
N LYS A 80 -42.84 -5.38 -6.28
CA LYS A 80 -43.36 -4.45 -5.25
C LYS A 80 -42.66 -3.07 -5.27
N TYR A 81 -41.41 -3.02 -5.75
CA TYR A 81 -40.54 -1.84 -5.74
C TYR A 81 -39.89 -1.63 -7.11
N PRO A 82 -40.68 -1.30 -8.17
CA PRO A 82 -40.13 -1.08 -9.51
C PRO A 82 -39.06 0.02 -9.54
N ALA A 83 -38.23 0.01 -10.58
CA ALA A 83 -37.19 1.02 -10.77
C ALA A 83 -37.78 2.33 -11.33
N PRO A 84 -37.44 3.51 -10.79
CA PRO A 84 -37.82 4.79 -11.38
C PRO A 84 -37.29 4.89 -12.83
N GLY A 85 -38.20 5.06 -13.78
CA GLY A 85 -37.89 5.09 -15.22
C GLY A 85 -38.36 3.86 -16.04
N ALA A 86 -38.82 2.79 -15.40
CA ALA A 86 -39.25 1.57 -16.10
C ALA A 86 -40.68 1.61 -16.70
N ALA A 87 -41.37 2.76 -16.66
CA ALA A 87 -42.77 2.91 -17.07
C ALA A 87 -42.96 4.11 -18.00
N ALA A 88 -42.66 3.94 -19.30
CA ALA A 88 -42.73 5.02 -20.29
C ALA A 88 -43.01 4.58 -21.75
N THR A 89 -43.83 3.54 -21.98
CA THR A 89 -44.23 3.10 -23.34
C THR A 89 -45.72 2.72 -23.45
N ALA A 90 -46.63 3.68 -23.25
CA ALA A 90 -48.03 3.59 -23.72
C ALA A 90 -48.71 4.97 -23.85
N SER A 91 -49.36 5.18 -25.00
CA SER A 91 -50.19 6.30 -25.47
C SER A 91 -50.62 7.46 -24.52
N VAL A 92 -50.25 8.67 -24.95
CA VAL A 92 -51.04 9.92 -25.06
C VAL A 92 -52.55 9.83 -24.77
N ALA A 93 -53.08 10.74 -23.90
CA ALA A 93 -54.22 11.64 -24.21
C ALA A 93 -54.59 12.65 -23.08
N ALA A 94 -54.95 13.89 -23.50
CA ALA A 94 -55.95 14.82 -22.94
C ALA A 94 -55.83 15.47 -21.52
N SER A 95 -55.67 16.81 -21.55
CA SER A 95 -56.31 17.86 -20.70
C SER A 95 -56.06 17.99 -19.18
N ALA A 96 -55.89 19.26 -18.76
CA ALA A 96 -55.87 19.81 -17.40
C ALA A 96 -57.28 20.43 -17.05
N PRO A 97 -57.55 21.15 -15.93
CA PRO A 97 -56.61 21.70 -14.93
C PRO A 97 -57.04 21.83 -13.42
N ALA A 98 -56.06 22.26 -12.61
CA ALA A 98 -56.16 23.22 -11.48
C ALA A 98 -56.63 22.82 -10.06
N VAL A 99 -56.27 23.74 -9.13
CA VAL A 99 -56.78 23.99 -7.75
C VAL A 99 -56.20 23.19 -6.56
N SER A 100 -55.20 23.81 -5.88
CA SER A 100 -54.99 23.96 -4.41
C SER A 100 -55.00 22.69 -3.49
N THR A 101 -54.72 22.72 -2.18
CA THR A 101 -54.45 23.75 -1.13
C THR A 101 -53.36 23.27 -0.14
N GLU A 102 -52.61 24.20 0.45
CA GLU A 102 -51.96 24.03 1.76
C GLU A 102 -52.97 24.34 2.89
N PRO A 103 -52.88 23.75 4.11
CA PRO A 103 -52.38 24.55 5.24
C PRO A 103 -51.64 23.75 6.35
N ALA A 104 -51.19 24.47 7.38
CA ALA A 104 -50.36 23.97 8.49
C ALA A 104 -51.10 23.85 9.85
N GLY A 105 -50.39 23.33 10.88
CA GLY A 105 -50.87 23.18 12.27
C GLY A 105 -51.09 21.71 12.68
N SER A 106 -50.96 21.28 13.95
CA SER A 106 -50.81 22.02 15.22
C SER A 106 -49.95 21.24 16.26
N ARG A 107 -50.05 21.56 17.57
CA ARG A 107 -49.00 21.39 18.60
C ARG A 107 -49.53 20.83 19.94
N VAL A 108 -48.75 19.93 20.61
CA VAL A 108 -48.86 19.51 22.05
C VAL A 108 -50.13 18.66 22.36
N GLU A 109 -50.17 17.66 23.26
CA GLU A 109 -49.86 17.66 24.72
C GLU A 109 -49.44 16.29 25.32
N THR A 110 -49.35 16.18 26.67
CA THR A 110 -48.60 15.15 27.44
C THR A 110 -49.37 14.57 28.65
N ALA A 111 -49.19 13.26 28.95
CA ALA A 111 -49.29 12.58 30.28
C ALA A 111 -49.27 11.03 30.10
N ASP A 112 -49.10 10.17 31.11
CA ASP A 112 -48.12 10.09 32.22
C ASP A 112 -48.06 8.59 32.71
N ALA A 113 -47.23 8.25 33.70
CA ALA A 113 -46.97 6.88 34.19
C ALA A 113 -48.05 6.27 35.12
N PRO A 114 -47.85 5.03 35.62
CA PRO A 114 -47.35 4.91 37.00
C PRO A 114 -46.29 3.80 37.23
N GLN A 115 -45.89 3.61 38.50
CA GLN A 115 -44.61 2.98 38.93
C GLN A 115 -44.70 1.53 39.47
N ALA A 116 -43.52 0.99 39.85
CA ALA A 116 -43.29 -0.31 40.48
C ALA A 116 -43.56 -0.34 42.01
N PRO A 117 -43.24 -1.46 42.69
CA PRO A 117 -42.58 -1.38 44.00
C PRO A 117 -41.38 -2.35 44.16
N ALA A 118 -40.53 -2.11 45.18
CA ALA A 118 -39.41 -2.98 45.58
C ALA A 118 -39.02 -2.77 47.07
N VAL A 119 -38.61 -3.84 47.78
CA VAL A 119 -38.02 -3.79 49.16
C VAL A 119 -37.06 -4.99 49.38
N ALA A 120 -36.08 -4.87 50.29
CA ALA A 120 -35.12 -5.90 50.74
C ALA A 120 -34.72 -5.63 52.23
N ALA A 121 -33.85 -6.36 52.95
CA ALA A 121 -32.89 -7.44 52.67
C ALA A 121 -32.59 -8.27 53.97
N ALA A 122 -31.81 -9.36 53.91
CA ALA A 122 -31.36 -10.10 55.12
C ALA A 122 -30.01 -10.87 54.95
N ALA A 123 -29.28 -11.03 56.06
CA ALA A 123 -28.05 -11.82 56.30
C ALA A 123 -27.90 -12.01 57.85
N PRO A 124 -26.88 -12.71 58.45
CA PRO A 124 -25.72 -13.43 57.89
C PRO A 124 -25.44 -14.84 58.51
N ALA A 125 -24.40 -15.55 58.03
CA ALA A 125 -23.67 -16.61 58.77
C ALA A 125 -22.27 -16.94 58.15
N ARG A 126 -21.36 -17.58 58.91
CA ARG A 126 -20.02 -18.10 58.52
C ARG A 126 -19.67 -19.34 59.38
N PRO A 127 -18.69 -20.22 59.04
CA PRO A 127 -17.30 -19.98 58.54
C PRO A 127 -17.06 -20.64 57.13
N ALA A 128 -15.90 -21.12 56.63
CA ALA A 128 -14.53 -21.27 57.15
C ALA A 128 -13.39 -21.26 56.08
N ILE A 129 -12.25 -20.67 56.49
CA ILE A 129 -10.82 -21.06 56.31
C ILE A 129 -10.32 -21.78 55.02
N ARG A 130 -9.75 -20.97 54.10
CA ARG A 130 -8.46 -21.09 53.34
C ARG A 130 -8.19 -22.26 52.34
N PRO A 131 -7.19 -22.14 51.41
CA PRO A 131 -6.26 -21.02 51.15
C PRO A 131 -6.18 -20.46 49.70
N ALA A 132 -5.62 -19.23 49.61
CA ALA A 132 -4.81 -18.60 48.56
C ALA A 132 -5.04 -18.86 47.04
N ALA A 133 -5.33 -17.75 46.35
CA ALA A 133 -5.50 -17.60 44.91
C ALA A 133 -4.23 -17.82 44.03
N THR A 134 -4.47 -18.10 42.74
CA THR A 134 -3.65 -17.55 41.63
C THR A 134 -4.58 -16.82 40.65
N LEU A 135 -4.22 -15.58 40.27
CA LEU A 135 -5.02 -14.76 39.36
C LEU A 135 -4.78 -15.15 37.91
N ARG A 136 -5.71 -15.93 37.33
CA ARG A 136 -5.72 -16.21 35.88
C ARG A 136 -6.13 -14.96 35.10
N ARG A 137 -5.16 -14.27 34.49
CA ARG A 137 -5.42 -13.27 33.43
C ARG A 137 -6.20 -13.97 32.30
N PRO A 138 -7.21 -13.33 31.68
CA PRO A 138 -7.92 -13.93 30.54
C PRO A 138 -6.94 -14.12 29.38
N ALA A 139 -6.90 -15.33 28.83
CA ALA A 139 -5.99 -15.64 27.73
C ALA A 139 -6.40 -14.88 26.46
N MET A 140 -5.47 -14.08 25.92
CA MET A 140 -5.59 -13.52 24.58
C MET A 140 -5.81 -14.65 23.58
N LYS A 141 -6.80 -14.52 22.68
CA LYS A 141 -7.00 -15.49 21.59
C LYS A 141 -5.85 -15.35 20.60
N LYS A 142 -4.76 -16.11 20.81
CA LYS A 142 -3.67 -16.27 19.84
C LYS A 142 -4.31 -16.67 18.50
N ALA A 143 -4.10 -15.86 17.46
CA ALA A 143 -4.54 -16.21 16.12
C ALA A 143 -3.87 -17.55 15.73
N ALA A 144 -4.61 -18.41 15.03
CA ALA A 144 -4.04 -19.65 14.54
C ALA A 144 -2.91 -19.32 13.56
N GLN A 145 -1.67 -19.69 13.90
CA GLN A 145 -0.55 -19.60 12.98
C GLN A 145 -0.90 -20.40 11.72
N PRO A 146 -0.68 -19.87 10.50
CA PRO A 146 -0.89 -20.66 9.29
C PRO A 146 0.02 -21.88 9.36
N ALA A 147 -0.53 -23.06 9.08
CA ALA A 147 0.26 -24.29 9.10
C ALA A 147 1.43 -24.17 8.11
N ALA A 148 2.63 -24.54 8.56
CA ALA A 148 3.82 -24.51 7.71
C ALA A 148 3.60 -25.35 6.45
N ASP A 149 4.02 -24.83 5.29
CA ASP A 149 3.99 -25.60 4.04
C ASP A 149 5.01 -26.74 4.18
N PRO A 150 4.59 -28.03 4.10
CA PRO A 150 5.48 -29.17 4.36
C PRO A 150 6.62 -29.30 3.33
N ARG A 151 6.61 -28.50 2.26
CA ARG A 151 7.71 -28.37 1.29
C ARG A 151 8.87 -27.52 1.82
N PHE A 152 8.62 -26.68 2.83
CA PHE A 152 9.58 -25.70 3.37
C PHE A 152 9.57 -25.73 4.92
N PRO A 153 9.88 -26.88 5.54
CA PRO A 153 9.72 -27.09 6.98
C PRO A 153 10.56 -26.14 7.85
N HIS A 154 11.66 -25.59 7.31
CA HIS A 154 12.57 -24.69 8.05
C HIS A 154 12.42 -23.21 7.67
N GLY A 155 11.37 -22.88 6.90
CA GLY A 155 10.98 -21.50 6.64
C GLY A 155 11.77 -20.78 5.53
N PRO A 156 11.60 -19.46 5.39
CA PRO A 156 11.99 -18.70 4.20
C PRO A 156 13.50 -18.52 3.99
N LEU A 157 14.28 -18.64 5.06
CA LEU A 157 15.71 -18.36 5.11
C LEU A 157 16.39 -19.04 6.31
N ALA A 158 17.71 -19.13 6.25
CA ALA A 158 18.56 -19.40 7.41
C ALA A 158 19.79 -18.48 7.42
N VAL A 159 20.36 -18.22 8.59
CA VAL A 159 21.61 -17.48 8.80
C VAL A 159 22.70 -18.49 9.17
N LEU A 160 23.70 -18.66 8.31
CA LEU A 160 24.84 -19.54 8.55
C LEU A 160 25.96 -18.76 9.21
N ASP A 161 26.53 -19.32 10.29
CA ASP A 161 27.70 -18.78 10.99
C ASP A 161 28.96 -19.67 10.85
N GLY A 162 30.12 -19.16 11.32
CA GLY A 162 31.43 -19.81 11.22
C GLY A 162 31.57 -21.11 12.02
N ASP A 163 30.73 -21.37 13.02
CA ASP A 163 30.71 -22.66 13.71
C ASP A 163 30.22 -23.79 12.77
N GLY A 164 29.27 -23.50 11.88
CA GLY A 164 28.62 -24.44 10.96
C GLY A 164 27.10 -24.53 11.16
N CYS A 165 26.55 -23.85 12.17
CA CYS A 165 25.12 -23.79 12.41
C CYS A 165 24.43 -22.83 11.43
N ALA A 166 23.35 -23.30 10.81
CA ALA A 166 22.41 -22.48 10.07
C ALA A 166 21.15 -22.24 10.93
N TYR A 167 21.05 -21.03 11.47
CA TYR A 167 19.96 -20.57 12.34
C TYR A 167 18.74 -20.17 11.50
N GLY A 168 17.63 -20.89 11.68
CA GLY A 168 16.35 -20.65 11.02
C GLY A 168 15.38 -19.83 11.87
N VAL A 169 14.16 -19.71 11.37
CA VAL A 169 13.05 -19.06 12.10
C VAL A 169 12.59 -19.90 13.30
N ASP A 170 11.86 -19.29 14.24
CA ASP A 170 11.25 -19.95 15.42
C ASP A 170 12.24 -20.77 16.29
N GLY A 171 13.54 -20.46 16.24
CA GLY A 171 14.58 -21.14 17.03
C GLY A 171 15.12 -22.43 16.40
N ILE A 172 14.82 -22.70 15.13
CA ILE A 172 15.41 -23.82 14.38
C ILE A 172 16.92 -23.61 14.24
N VAL A 173 17.70 -24.68 14.42
CA VAL A 173 19.14 -24.71 14.11
C VAL A 173 19.42 -25.98 13.31
N LEU A 174 20.11 -25.83 12.18
CA LEU A 174 20.51 -26.93 11.29
C LEU A 174 22.04 -27.04 11.26
N ASP A 175 22.56 -28.27 11.23
CA ASP A 175 23.98 -28.50 10.90
C ASP A 175 24.19 -28.32 9.40
N CYS A 176 25.18 -27.51 9.01
CA CYS A 176 25.52 -27.22 7.61
C CYS A 176 26.93 -27.75 7.30
N PRO A 177 27.06 -28.93 6.66
CA PRO A 177 28.36 -29.55 6.38
C PRO A 177 29.13 -28.89 5.22
N ALA A 178 28.62 -27.77 4.68
CA ALA A 178 29.18 -27.12 3.50
C ALA A 178 30.51 -26.39 3.80
N THR A 179 31.57 -26.78 3.09
CA THR A 179 32.89 -26.12 3.13
C THR A 179 33.12 -25.19 1.94
N THR A 180 32.34 -25.34 0.86
CA THR A 180 32.37 -24.44 -0.30
C THR A 180 31.00 -23.86 -0.61
N VAL A 181 30.98 -22.71 -1.29
CA VAL A 181 29.73 -22.09 -1.78
C VAL A 181 28.94 -23.01 -2.73
N VAL A 182 29.60 -23.95 -3.41
CA VAL A 182 28.91 -24.94 -4.26
C VAL A 182 28.20 -25.98 -3.40
N GLU A 183 28.86 -26.54 -2.39
CA GLU A 183 28.22 -27.45 -1.42
C GLU A 183 27.03 -26.77 -0.71
N LEU A 184 27.20 -25.51 -0.29
CA LEU A 184 26.12 -24.73 0.35
C LEU A 184 24.89 -24.64 -0.55
N VAL A 185 25.07 -24.40 -1.85
CA VAL A 185 23.95 -24.28 -2.80
C VAL A 185 23.24 -25.61 -3.04
N GLU A 186 23.98 -26.73 -3.17
CA GLU A 186 23.35 -28.05 -3.33
C GLU A 186 22.65 -28.49 -2.01
N TRP A 187 23.28 -28.34 -0.84
CA TRP A 187 22.68 -28.57 0.49
C TRP A 187 21.40 -27.73 0.68
N THR A 188 21.46 -26.44 0.32
CA THR A 188 20.29 -25.55 0.43
C THR A 188 19.10 -26.08 -0.37
N LEU A 189 19.33 -26.61 -1.57
CA LEU A 189 18.27 -27.08 -2.46
C LEU A 189 17.79 -28.51 -2.19
N HIS A 190 18.59 -29.34 -1.54
CA HIS A 190 18.33 -30.78 -1.41
C HIS A 190 18.15 -31.30 0.02
N GLU A 191 18.68 -30.60 1.03
CA GLU A 191 18.70 -31.05 2.42
C GLU A 191 18.13 -30.01 3.40
N SER A 192 18.37 -28.72 3.17
CA SER A 192 18.10 -27.66 4.17
C SER A 192 16.63 -27.44 4.52
N GLY A 193 15.68 -27.85 3.67
CA GLY A 193 14.24 -27.57 3.88
C GLY A 193 13.84 -26.08 3.87
N VAL A 194 14.72 -25.20 3.40
CA VAL A 194 14.51 -23.74 3.32
C VAL A 194 13.76 -23.35 2.03
N GLY A 195 12.88 -22.36 2.13
CA GLY A 195 12.15 -21.74 1.01
C GLY A 195 10.82 -21.14 1.46
N ALA A 196 10.05 -20.53 0.56
CA ALA A 196 8.74 -19.97 0.92
C ALA A 196 7.67 -20.15 -0.16
N PRO A 197 6.42 -20.45 0.21
CA PRO A 197 5.35 -20.67 -0.75
C PRO A 197 5.00 -19.39 -1.53
N LYS A 198 4.58 -19.58 -2.78
CA LYS A 198 4.14 -18.51 -3.68
C LYS A 198 3.01 -17.65 -3.08
N LEU A 199 3.21 -16.33 -3.07
CA LEU A 199 2.21 -15.36 -2.58
C LEU A 199 0.96 -15.23 -3.48
N ASN A 200 0.98 -15.80 -4.69
CA ASN A 200 -0.14 -15.87 -5.62
C ASN A 200 -0.20 -17.26 -6.26
N ARG A 201 -1.40 -17.79 -6.53
CA ARG A 201 -1.60 -19.10 -7.18
C ARG A 201 -0.89 -19.25 -8.53
N TYR A 202 -0.76 -18.16 -9.30
CA TYR A 202 -0.04 -18.09 -10.58
C TYR A 202 1.44 -17.68 -10.42
N GLY A 203 1.86 -17.33 -9.20
CA GLY A 203 3.24 -16.98 -8.90
C GLY A 203 4.15 -18.20 -8.82
N LYS A 204 5.42 -17.95 -8.49
CA LYS A 204 6.44 -18.95 -8.23
C LYS A 204 6.75 -18.93 -6.73
N ASP A 205 7.12 -20.08 -6.18
CA ASP A 205 7.66 -20.13 -4.82
C ASP A 205 8.95 -19.29 -4.77
N SER A 206 9.25 -18.72 -3.60
CA SER A 206 10.44 -17.89 -3.39
C SER A 206 11.70 -18.76 -3.46
N ASP A 207 12.80 -18.20 -3.97
CA ASP A 207 14.09 -18.86 -3.83
C ASP A 207 14.46 -18.92 -2.32
N PRO A 208 15.05 -20.01 -1.82
CA PRO A 208 15.67 -20.00 -0.50
C PRO A 208 16.76 -18.94 -0.41
N LEU A 209 16.87 -18.33 0.78
CA LEU A 209 17.89 -17.35 1.13
C LEU A 209 18.77 -17.92 2.23
N ILE A 210 20.08 -17.97 2.00
CA ILE A 210 21.07 -18.13 3.07
C ILE A 210 21.74 -16.79 3.34
N VAL A 211 21.72 -16.36 4.58
CA VAL A 211 22.44 -15.18 5.06
C VAL A 211 23.78 -15.65 5.63
N LEU A 212 24.87 -14.96 5.31
CA LEU A 212 26.22 -15.31 5.74
C LEU A 212 26.75 -14.24 6.69
N THR A 213 27.17 -14.65 7.89
CA THR A 213 28.01 -13.82 8.76
C THR A 213 29.40 -13.63 8.14
N ALA A 214 30.19 -12.72 8.71
CA ALA A 214 31.60 -12.56 8.34
C ALA A 214 32.39 -13.87 8.47
N ALA A 215 32.18 -14.62 9.55
CA ALA A 215 32.87 -15.88 9.82
C ALA A 215 32.45 -17.00 8.85
N ALA A 216 31.16 -17.12 8.53
CA ALA A 216 30.68 -18.06 7.51
C ALA A 216 31.22 -17.72 6.11
N ALA A 217 31.25 -16.43 5.74
CA ALA A 217 31.81 -16.00 4.46
C ALA A 217 33.28 -16.42 4.32
N VAL A 218 34.10 -16.17 5.34
CA VAL A 218 35.52 -16.59 5.36
C VAL A 218 35.67 -18.11 5.31
N LYS A 219 34.87 -18.86 6.07
CA LYS A 219 34.85 -20.34 6.07
C LYS A 219 34.55 -20.94 4.69
N LEU A 220 33.70 -20.28 3.90
CA LEU A 220 33.32 -20.67 2.54
C LEU A 220 34.29 -20.15 1.45
N GLY A 221 35.41 -19.53 1.83
CA GLY A 221 36.42 -19.03 0.89
C GLY A 221 36.11 -17.67 0.24
N LEU A 222 35.21 -16.89 0.84
CA LEU A 222 34.96 -15.48 0.48
C LEU A 222 35.85 -14.55 1.32
N PRO A 223 36.30 -13.40 0.82
CA PRO A 223 36.95 -12.39 1.65
C PRO A 223 35.95 -11.81 2.66
N GLU A 224 36.40 -11.49 3.88
CA GLU A 224 35.55 -10.96 4.95
C GLU A 224 34.80 -9.70 4.51
N ARG A 225 35.48 -8.80 3.79
CA ARG A 225 34.93 -7.59 3.16
C ARG A 225 35.45 -7.44 1.73
N LEU A 226 34.79 -6.63 0.90
CA LEU A 226 35.24 -6.40 -0.48
C LEU A 226 36.54 -5.58 -0.52
N GLU A 227 37.59 -6.16 -1.12
CA GLU A 227 38.95 -5.63 -1.07
C GLU A 227 39.35 -4.85 -2.33
N GLY A 228 40.24 -3.87 -2.16
CA GLY A 228 40.72 -3.02 -3.25
C GLY A 228 39.66 -2.05 -3.78
N HIS A 229 40.10 -1.14 -4.66
CA HIS A 229 39.26 -0.05 -5.17
C HIS A 229 38.13 -0.56 -6.09
N GLU A 230 38.40 -1.54 -6.95
CA GLU A 230 37.43 -1.98 -7.96
C GLU A 230 36.30 -2.85 -7.39
N GLN A 231 36.57 -3.73 -6.43
CA GLN A 231 35.52 -4.56 -5.81
C GLN A 231 34.54 -3.71 -5.01
N ARG A 232 35.04 -2.77 -4.20
CA ARG A 232 34.21 -1.79 -3.46
C ARG A 232 33.39 -0.91 -4.40
N ARG A 233 33.98 -0.48 -5.52
CA ARG A 233 33.29 0.36 -6.51
C ARG A 233 32.22 -0.39 -7.32
N SER A 234 32.42 -1.67 -7.58
CA SER A 234 31.51 -2.51 -8.36
C SER A 234 30.56 -3.37 -7.50
N LEU A 235 30.76 -3.38 -6.19
CA LEU A 235 30.06 -4.18 -5.19
C LEU A 235 29.97 -5.67 -5.56
N ARG A 236 31.08 -6.23 -6.07
CA ARG A 236 31.19 -7.63 -6.47
C ARG A 236 32.65 -8.14 -6.48
N LEU A 237 32.80 -9.45 -6.38
CA LEU A 237 34.07 -10.15 -6.65
C LEU A 237 34.46 -10.08 -8.14
N PRO A 238 35.76 -10.15 -8.46
CA PRO A 238 36.25 -10.35 -9.83
C PRO A 238 35.75 -11.67 -10.44
N GLU A 239 35.60 -11.69 -11.77
CA GLU A 239 35.11 -12.88 -12.50
C GLU A 239 36.10 -14.05 -12.45
N ASP A 240 37.37 -13.76 -12.16
CA ASP A 240 38.43 -14.74 -12.01
C ASP A 240 38.70 -15.15 -10.54
N HIS A 241 37.91 -14.66 -9.58
CA HIS A 241 38.02 -15.07 -8.17
C HIS A 241 37.81 -16.59 -8.01
N PRO A 242 38.56 -17.30 -7.13
CA PRO A 242 38.47 -18.76 -6.99
C PRO A 242 37.05 -19.30 -6.81
N VAL A 243 36.25 -18.68 -5.92
CA VAL A 243 34.84 -19.08 -5.71
C VAL A 243 33.97 -18.87 -6.96
N VAL A 244 34.18 -17.79 -7.73
CA VAL A 244 33.43 -17.55 -8.97
C VAL A 244 33.79 -18.60 -10.02
N LYS A 245 35.08 -18.93 -10.15
CA LYS A 245 35.57 -20.04 -10.98
C LYS A 245 34.98 -21.39 -10.55
N GLN A 246 34.85 -21.67 -9.25
CA GLN A 246 34.22 -22.90 -8.73
C GLN A 246 32.72 -22.97 -9.09
N VAL A 247 31.96 -21.91 -8.84
CA VAL A 247 30.52 -21.82 -9.17
C VAL A 247 30.29 -22.07 -10.67
N VAL A 248 31.05 -21.42 -11.54
CA VAL A 248 30.96 -21.62 -13.01
C VAL A 248 31.38 -23.04 -13.41
N LYS A 249 32.46 -23.60 -12.83
CA LYS A 249 32.90 -24.99 -13.08
C LYS A 249 31.84 -26.03 -12.68
N ALA A 250 31.10 -25.77 -11.60
CA ALA A 250 29.95 -26.57 -11.14
C ALA A 250 28.66 -26.33 -11.95
N LYS A 251 28.76 -25.67 -13.12
CA LYS A 251 27.68 -25.38 -14.08
C LYS A 251 26.56 -24.48 -13.52
N TRP A 252 26.81 -23.82 -12.39
CA TRP A 252 25.94 -22.77 -11.85
C TRP A 252 26.18 -21.45 -12.59
N ARG A 253 25.22 -20.53 -12.50
CA ARG A 253 25.25 -19.20 -13.13
C ARG A 253 25.01 -18.11 -12.11
N LEU A 254 25.63 -16.97 -12.33
CA LEU A 254 25.38 -15.71 -11.63
C LEU A 254 24.53 -14.78 -12.51
N THR A 255 23.98 -13.72 -11.92
CA THR A 255 23.35 -12.64 -12.70
C THR A 255 24.39 -11.66 -13.23
N GLN A 256 23.99 -10.68 -14.06
CA GLN A 256 24.86 -9.61 -14.54
C GLN A 256 25.52 -8.79 -13.41
N ARG A 257 24.93 -8.78 -12.19
CA ARG A 257 25.54 -8.17 -11.00
C ARG A 257 26.75 -8.94 -10.45
N GLY A 258 27.00 -10.17 -10.93
CA GLY A 258 28.10 -11.02 -10.47
C GLY A 258 27.85 -11.62 -9.08
N PHE A 259 28.93 -11.79 -8.32
CA PHE A 259 28.92 -12.29 -6.94
C PHE A 259 29.19 -11.11 -5.99
N GLY A 260 28.13 -10.48 -5.49
CA GLY A 260 28.19 -9.31 -4.61
C GLY A 260 27.44 -9.53 -3.30
N PRO A 261 27.13 -8.46 -2.54
CA PRO A 261 26.44 -8.54 -1.24
C PRO A 261 25.14 -9.33 -1.31
N TRP A 262 24.45 -9.23 -2.45
CA TRP A 262 23.34 -10.10 -2.85
C TRP A 262 23.73 -10.93 -4.06
N ALA A 263 24.23 -12.15 -3.84
CA ALA A 263 24.55 -13.09 -4.90
C ALA A 263 23.35 -13.99 -5.21
N ARG A 264 23.10 -14.24 -6.50
CA ARG A 264 22.04 -15.16 -6.95
C ARG A 264 22.66 -16.25 -7.81
N ILE A 265 22.63 -17.48 -7.30
CA ILE A 265 23.27 -18.66 -7.90
C ILE A 265 22.17 -19.56 -8.44
N TYR A 266 22.16 -19.84 -9.75
CA TYR A 266 21.05 -20.57 -10.40
C TYR A 266 21.48 -21.44 -11.59
N ARG A 267 20.69 -22.47 -11.91
CA ARG A 267 20.75 -23.21 -13.18
C ARG A 267 19.56 -22.79 -14.05
N LYS A 268 19.63 -23.02 -15.37
CA LYS A 268 18.44 -22.84 -16.22
C LYS A 268 17.35 -23.81 -15.74
N ALA A 269 16.13 -23.31 -15.52
CA ALA A 269 15.02 -24.14 -15.06
C ALA A 269 14.72 -25.27 -16.05
N GLN A 270 14.42 -26.47 -15.53
CA GLN A 270 14.10 -27.66 -16.33
C GLN A 270 12.63 -28.01 -16.10
N GLY A 271 11.79 -27.78 -17.11
CA GLY A 271 10.34 -27.90 -16.98
C GLY A 271 9.76 -26.99 -15.89
N ARG A 272 9.39 -27.57 -14.75
CA ARG A 272 8.88 -26.84 -13.57
C ARG A 272 9.93 -26.62 -12.47
N GLU A 273 11.07 -27.29 -12.53
CA GLU A 273 12.09 -27.24 -11.49
C GLU A 273 13.00 -26.01 -11.63
N ARG A 274 13.07 -25.22 -10.56
CA ARG A 274 13.83 -23.98 -10.46
C ARG A 274 14.93 -24.16 -9.42
N GLN A 275 16.11 -24.55 -9.87
CA GLN A 275 17.32 -24.59 -9.04
C GLN A 275 17.92 -23.19 -8.92
N CYS A 276 17.72 -22.53 -7.77
CA CYS A 276 18.19 -21.18 -7.52
C CYS A 276 18.27 -20.88 -6.01
N VAL A 277 19.38 -20.31 -5.55
CA VAL A 277 19.62 -19.86 -4.17
C VAL A 277 19.99 -18.38 -4.19
N GLN A 278 19.51 -17.63 -3.19
CA GLN A 278 19.98 -16.27 -2.89
C GLN A 278 20.97 -16.33 -1.72
N LEU A 279 22.05 -15.58 -1.79
CA LEU A 279 22.96 -15.34 -0.67
C LEU A 279 22.94 -13.86 -0.30
N ALA A 280 22.91 -13.55 1.00
CA ALA A 280 23.10 -12.21 1.54
C ALA A 280 24.31 -12.20 2.48
N ILE A 281 25.31 -11.35 2.21
CA ILE A 281 26.58 -11.32 2.95
C ILE A 281 26.61 -10.09 3.85
N LEU A 282 26.45 -10.29 5.17
CA LEU A 282 26.26 -9.19 6.13
C LEU A 282 27.45 -8.21 6.14
N SER A 283 28.68 -8.73 6.14
CA SER A 283 29.91 -7.94 6.16
C SER A 283 30.22 -7.17 4.87
N TRP A 284 29.42 -7.36 3.82
CA TRP A 284 29.48 -6.62 2.55
C TRP A 284 28.29 -5.66 2.37
N ASP A 285 27.64 -5.25 3.47
CA ASP A 285 26.53 -4.29 3.48
C ASP A 285 25.28 -4.80 2.72
N ALA A 286 25.01 -6.12 2.79
CA ALA A 286 23.79 -6.70 2.21
C ALA A 286 22.51 -6.21 2.90
N LEU A 287 22.59 -5.92 4.21
CA LEU A 287 21.55 -5.22 4.95
C LEU A 287 22.05 -3.78 5.17
N ASP A 288 21.45 -2.81 4.48
CA ASP A 288 21.82 -1.41 4.64
C ASP A 288 21.24 -0.82 5.94
N GLU A 289 22.07 -0.18 6.76
CA GLU A 289 21.73 0.39 8.08
C GLU A 289 20.50 1.33 8.05
N ARG A 290 20.24 2.00 6.91
CA ARG A 290 19.05 2.86 6.74
C ARG A 290 17.74 2.07 6.66
N SER A 291 17.79 0.83 6.16
CA SER A 291 16.64 -0.07 6.03
C SER A 291 16.58 -1.12 7.14
N TRP A 292 17.74 -1.49 7.72
CA TRP A 292 17.91 -2.61 8.65
C TRP A 292 18.80 -2.20 9.85
N PRO A 293 18.40 -1.20 10.65
CA PRO A 293 19.27 -0.57 11.63
C PRO A 293 19.74 -1.55 12.71
N GLY A 294 21.05 -1.67 12.88
CA GLY A 294 21.73 -2.53 13.86
C GLY A 294 21.57 -4.04 13.61
N VAL A 295 21.06 -4.48 12.45
CA VAL A 295 20.76 -5.90 12.19
C VAL A 295 22.01 -6.68 11.75
N ALA A 296 23.01 -6.05 11.17
CA ALA A 296 24.24 -6.74 10.74
C ALA A 296 25.13 -7.14 11.95
N GLU A 297 24.91 -6.49 13.09
CA GLU A 297 25.60 -6.64 14.36
C GLU A 297 24.89 -7.57 15.36
N MET A 298 23.69 -8.06 15.03
CA MET A 298 22.93 -8.99 15.88
C MET A 298 23.51 -10.41 15.85
N GLU A 299 23.30 -11.15 16.94
CA GLU A 299 23.55 -12.59 17.00
C GLU A 299 22.79 -13.33 15.87
N PRO A 300 23.35 -14.41 15.28
CA PRO A 300 22.78 -15.06 14.09
C PRO A 300 21.30 -15.47 14.23
N ALA A 301 20.87 -15.86 15.43
CA ALA A 301 19.48 -16.21 15.73
C ALA A 301 18.53 -14.99 15.74
N ASP A 302 18.99 -13.81 16.16
CA ASP A 302 18.21 -12.58 16.09
C ASP A 302 18.16 -12.03 14.66
N VAL A 303 19.22 -12.18 13.87
CA VAL A 303 19.20 -11.91 12.41
C VAL A 303 18.14 -12.80 11.73
N ALA A 304 18.10 -14.10 12.08
CA ALA A 304 17.10 -15.04 11.56
C ALA A 304 15.67 -14.65 12.00
N ARG A 305 15.50 -14.14 13.22
CA ARG A 305 14.23 -13.62 13.75
C ARG A 305 13.75 -12.38 12.99
N VAL A 306 14.60 -11.36 12.83
CA VAL A 306 14.29 -10.11 12.09
C VAL A 306 13.87 -10.44 10.65
N LEU A 307 14.74 -11.14 9.92
CA LEU A 307 14.51 -11.41 8.50
C LEU A 307 13.36 -12.40 8.31
N GLY A 308 13.15 -13.34 9.23
CA GLY A 308 12.07 -14.30 9.22
C GLY A 308 10.69 -13.66 9.38
N VAL A 309 10.53 -12.76 10.36
CA VAL A 309 9.27 -12.01 10.55
C VAL A 309 9.00 -11.09 9.36
N TYR A 310 10.01 -10.39 8.84
CA TYR A 310 9.87 -9.63 7.60
C TYR A 310 9.46 -10.54 6.43
N ALA A 311 10.07 -11.71 6.27
CA ALA A 311 9.76 -12.62 5.16
C ALA A 311 8.31 -13.15 5.21
N GLN A 312 7.83 -13.50 6.41
CA GLN A 312 6.47 -13.94 6.65
C GLN A 312 5.45 -12.82 6.35
N ARG A 313 5.71 -11.59 6.82
CA ARG A 313 4.84 -10.42 6.66
C ARG A 313 4.88 -9.80 5.26
N VAL A 314 6.05 -9.78 4.62
CA VAL A 314 6.34 -9.05 3.38
C VAL A 314 6.72 -10.01 2.25
N ILE A 315 7.99 -10.39 2.11
CA ILE A 315 8.51 -11.37 1.16
C ILE A 315 9.91 -11.79 1.62
N THR A 316 10.38 -13.00 1.29
CA THR A 316 11.80 -13.36 1.49
C THR A 316 12.70 -12.25 0.95
N PRO A 317 13.55 -11.60 1.78
CA PRO A 317 14.38 -10.47 1.36
C PRO A 317 15.19 -10.77 0.10
N ARG A 318 15.27 -9.81 -0.83
CA ARG A 318 16.07 -9.98 -2.06
C ARG A 318 16.57 -8.65 -2.59
N GLY A 319 17.83 -8.34 -2.28
CA GLY A 319 18.39 -7.00 -2.47
C GLY A 319 17.98 -6.06 -1.34
N SER A 320 18.20 -4.76 -1.51
CA SER A 320 17.70 -3.75 -0.57
C SER A 320 16.18 -3.76 -0.49
N ALA A 321 15.62 -3.18 0.58
CA ALA A 321 14.17 -3.12 0.82
C ALA A 321 13.36 -2.59 -0.38
N ALA A 322 13.93 -1.65 -1.14
CA ALA A 322 13.35 -1.13 -2.38
C ALA A 322 13.16 -2.20 -3.47
N VAL A 323 14.07 -3.17 -3.59
CA VAL A 323 13.98 -4.28 -4.54
C VAL A 323 12.96 -5.31 -4.06
N SER A 324 12.97 -5.65 -2.76
CA SER A 324 11.91 -6.47 -2.13
C SER A 324 10.51 -5.87 -2.38
N GLY A 325 10.38 -4.54 -2.40
CA GLY A 325 9.15 -3.83 -2.75
C GLY A 325 8.64 -4.12 -4.17
N LEU A 326 9.52 -4.12 -5.19
CA LEU A 326 9.16 -4.46 -6.58
C LEU A 326 8.88 -5.96 -6.76
N GLU A 327 9.69 -6.81 -6.13
CA GLU A 327 9.53 -8.27 -6.19
C GLU A 327 8.21 -8.67 -5.51
N LEU A 328 7.78 -7.98 -4.44
CA LEU A 328 6.46 -8.15 -3.83
C LEU A 328 5.30 -7.78 -4.77
N MET A 329 5.38 -6.64 -5.49
CA MET A 329 4.37 -6.28 -6.50
C MET A 329 4.25 -7.39 -7.55
N THR A 330 5.40 -7.91 -8.01
CA THR A 330 5.48 -8.97 -9.03
C THR A 330 4.99 -10.33 -8.51
N ALA A 331 5.28 -10.68 -7.25
CA ALA A 331 4.83 -11.92 -6.62
C ALA A 331 3.32 -11.95 -6.38
N LEU A 332 2.72 -10.80 -6.04
CA LEU A 332 1.28 -10.65 -5.79
C LEU A 332 0.47 -10.43 -7.08
N ARG A 333 1.07 -9.81 -8.10
CA ARG A 333 0.53 -9.67 -9.47
C ARG A 333 1.49 -10.29 -10.50
N PRO A 334 1.60 -11.63 -10.57
CA PRO A 334 2.44 -12.30 -11.56
C PRO A 334 2.09 -11.86 -12.98
N PRO A 335 3.09 -11.65 -13.88
CA PRO A 335 2.85 -11.14 -15.24
C PRO A 335 2.14 -12.17 -16.14
N THR A 336 2.29 -13.45 -15.81
CA THR A 336 1.75 -14.57 -16.58
C THR A 336 0.94 -15.52 -15.71
N ARG A 337 -0.02 -16.18 -16.34
CA ARG A 337 -0.76 -17.35 -15.82
C ARG A 337 -0.67 -18.47 -16.84
N ALA A 338 -0.90 -19.71 -16.40
CA ALA A 338 -1.07 -20.80 -17.35
C ALA A 338 -2.39 -20.61 -18.12
N VAL A 339 -2.31 -20.67 -19.44
CA VAL A 339 -3.45 -20.71 -20.37
C VAL A 339 -3.30 -21.93 -21.27
N GLN A 340 -4.41 -22.45 -21.79
CA GLN A 340 -4.36 -23.53 -22.76
C GLN A 340 -4.26 -22.94 -24.17
N ASP A 341 -3.31 -23.43 -24.97
CA ASP A 341 -3.21 -23.15 -26.39
C ASP A 341 -4.36 -23.87 -27.14
N PRO A 342 -5.25 -23.16 -27.84
CA PRO A 342 -6.36 -23.77 -28.58
C PRO A 342 -5.92 -24.67 -29.75
N GLN A 343 -4.71 -24.50 -30.28
CA GLN A 343 -4.23 -25.27 -31.44
C GLN A 343 -3.59 -26.60 -31.03
N THR A 344 -2.74 -26.59 -29.99
CA THR A 344 -2.02 -27.81 -29.55
C THR A 344 -2.57 -28.44 -28.27
N GLY A 345 -3.51 -27.79 -27.59
CA GLY A 345 -4.06 -28.24 -26.29
C GLY A 345 -3.08 -28.12 -25.11
N ASN A 346 -1.85 -27.66 -25.34
CA ASN A 346 -0.81 -27.54 -24.32
C ASN A 346 -1.02 -26.36 -23.38
N TRP A 347 -0.46 -26.45 -22.17
CA TRP A 347 -0.44 -25.34 -21.22
C TRP A 347 0.78 -24.45 -21.42
N VAL A 348 0.54 -23.20 -21.82
CA VAL A 348 1.57 -22.19 -22.11
C VAL A 348 1.45 -20.99 -21.15
N PRO A 349 2.51 -20.18 -20.95
CA PRO A 349 2.40 -18.91 -20.26
C PRO A 349 1.61 -17.91 -21.14
N GLY A 350 0.52 -17.36 -20.61
CA GLY A 350 -0.24 -16.26 -21.22
C GLY A 350 -0.40 -15.10 -20.24
N HIS A 351 -0.78 -13.92 -20.76
CA HIS A 351 -0.98 -12.71 -19.94
C HIS A 351 -1.96 -12.97 -18.77
N ASN A 352 -1.61 -12.44 -17.59
CA ASN A 352 -2.45 -12.48 -16.40
C ASN A 352 -3.18 -11.13 -16.20
N PRO A 353 -4.51 -11.06 -16.40
CA PRO A 353 -5.26 -9.80 -16.30
C PRO A 353 -5.08 -9.10 -14.95
N GLY A 354 -4.87 -7.78 -14.97
CA GLY A 354 -4.56 -7.00 -13.78
C GLY A 354 -3.08 -7.04 -13.35
N SER A 355 -2.18 -7.48 -14.23
CA SER A 355 -0.72 -7.37 -14.10
C SER A 355 -0.16 -6.39 -15.15
N LEU A 356 1.15 -6.10 -15.07
CA LEU A 356 1.86 -5.25 -16.04
C LEU A 356 2.40 -6.02 -17.26
N GLY A 357 2.12 -7.32 -17.38
CA GLY A 357 2.69 -8.16 -18.44
C GLY A 357 4.19 -8.43 -18.29
N THR A 358 4.78 -9.06 -19.31
CA THR A 358 6.20 -9.47 -19.33
C THR A 358 7.13 -8.44 -19.96
N GLU A 359 6.61 -7.58 -20.84
CA GLU A 359 7.41 -6.65 -21.63
C GLU A 359 7.57 -5.30 -20.91
N PRO A 360 8.74 -4.66 -20.97
CA PRO A 360 8.89 -3.27 -20.57
C PRO A 360 7.99 -2.36 -21.42
N MET A 361 7.58 -1.23 -20.84
CA MET A 361 6.66 -0.28 -21.45
C MET A 361 7.25 1.12 -21.40
N ASP A 362 7.36 1.75 -22.56
CA ASP A 362 7.81 3.14 -22.63
C ASP A 362 6.69 4.10 -22.16
N PRO A 363 7.06 5.19 -21.46
CA PRO A 363 6.11 6.14 -20.87
C PRO A 363 5.55 7.11 -21.92
N ALA A 364 4.55 7.91 -21.56
CA ALA A 364 4.26 9.10 -22.36
C ALA A 364 5.44 10.09 -22.24
N PRO A 365 5.74 10.90 -23.27
CA PRO A 365 6.79 11.92 -23.20
C PRO A 365 6.75 12.82 -21.94
N PRO A 366 5.60 13.37 -21.49
CA PRO A 366 5.56 14.17 -20.27
C PRO A 366 5.71 13.35 -18.97
N GLU A 367 5.50 12.03 -18.99
CA GLU A 367 5.63 11.15 -17.81
C GLU A 367 7.09 10.72 -17.56
N ALA A 368 7.97 10.94 -18.53
CA ALA A 368 9.36 10.52 -18.50
C ALA A 368 10.24 11.36 -17.53
N THR A 369 11.53 11.09 -17.55
CA THR A 369 12.56 12.04 -17.09
C THR A 369 13.26 12.64 -18.31
N PRO A 370 13.84 13.86 -18.23
CA PRO A 370 14.44 14.53 -19.40
C PRO A 370 15.49 13.68 -20.12
N GLU A 371 16.26 12.89 -19.37
CA GLU A 371 17.31 12.03 -19.91
C GLU A 371 16.81 10.74 -20.60
N HIS A 372 15.51 10.46 -20.61
CA HIS A 372 14.92 9.23 -21.14
C HIS A 372 14.88 9.19 -22.68
N PRO A 373 15.17 8.04 -23.34
CA PRO A 373 15.17 7.92 -24.81
C PRO A 373 13.93 8.49 -25.50
N VAL A 374 12.71 8.17 -25.03
CA VAL A 374 11.45 8.75 -25.58
C VAL A 374 11.44 10.28 -25.64
N VAL A 375 12.15 10.98 -24.74
CA VAL A 375 12.28 12.45 -24.76
C VAL A 375 13.37 12.88 -25.74
N VAL A 376 14.56 12.28 -25.61
CA VAL A 376 15.77 12.66 -26.37
C VAL A 376 15.63 12.32 -27.86
N ASP A 377 15.19 11.10 -28.18
CA ASP A 377 15.04 10.58 -29.54
C ASP A 377 13.90 11.27 -30.31
N SER A 378 12.93 11.87 -29.61
CA SER A 378 11.82 12.61 -30.21
C SER A 378 12.01 14.14 -30.22
N GLY A 379 12.99 14.66 -29.48
CA GLY A 379 13.17 16.10 -29.26
C GLY A 379 12.04 16.75 -28.45
N TRP A 380 11.41 16.01 -27.52
CA TRP A 380 10.23 16.48 -26.79
C TRP A 380 10.52 17.72 -25.93
N SER A 381 9.71 18.76 -26.15
CA SER A 381 9.79 20.04 -25.46
C SER A 381 8.47 20.48 -24.80
N GLY A 382 7.40 19.66 -24.92
CA GLY A 382 6.03 19.99 -24.46
C GLY A 382 5.80 19.98 -22.95
N GLY A 383 6.85 20.14 -22.13
CA GLY A 383 6.78 20.10 -20.67
C GLY A 383 6.70 18.70 -20.06
N PHE A 384 6.72 18.62 -18.73
CA PHE A 384 6.75 17.37 -17.97
C PHE A 384 5.75 17.36 -16.79
N LEU A 385 5.36 16.16 -16.38
CA LEU A 385 4.49 15.87 -15.26
C LEU A 385 5.25 16.02 -13.93
N ASN A 386 5.03 17.13 -13.22
CA ASN A 386 5.71 17.43 -11.95
C ASN A 386 4.91 16.93 -10.73
N GLU A 387 4.67 15.62 -10.67
CA GLU A 387 3.85 14.98 -9.62
C GLU A 387 4.71 14.44 -8.47
N GLU A 388 5.33 15.38 -7.75
CA GLU A 388 6.09 15.11 -6.53
C GLU A 388 5.29 15.49 -5.25
N ALA A 389 5.80 15.11 -4.09
CA ALA A 389 5.21 15.41 -2.78
C ALA A 389 5.55 16.84 -2.32
N TYR A 390 4.89 17.34 -1.27
CA TYR A 390 5.04 18.74 -0.88
C TYR A 390 6.45 19.09 -0.38
N GLN A 391 6.93 20.27 -0.79
CA GLN A 391 8.03 21.00 -0.17
C GLN A 391 7.64 22.48 -0.15
N TRP A 392 6.87 22.89 0.87
CA TRP A 392 6.29 24.24 0.98
C TRP A 392 6.48 24.81 2.38
N VAL A 393 6.67 26.12 2.43
CA VAL A 393 6.77 26.93 3.65
C VAL A 393 5.84 28.12 3.49
N ARG A 394 5.08 28.46 4.53
CA ARG A 394 4.20 29.63 4.53
C ARG A 394 5.04 30.91 4.53
N PRO A 395 4.76 31.90 3.67
CA PRO A 395 5.39 33.22 3.76
C PRO A 395 5.18 33.83 5.16
N VAL A 396 6.26 34.35 5.76
CA VAL A 396 6.28 34.85 7.15
C VAL A 396 5.36 36.07 7.33
N ASP A 397 5.23 36.90 6.29
CA ASP A 397 4.31 38.04 6.20
C ASP A 397 2.82 37.67 6.28
N LEU A 398 2.49 36.38 6.16
CA LEU A 398 1.12 35.88 6.31
C LEU A 398 0.82 35.32 7.71
N LEU A 399 1.78 35.29 8.64
CA LEU A 399 1.54 34.91 10.05
C LEU A 399 0.81 36.04 10.79
N THR A 400 -0.14 35.70 11.67
CA THR A 400 -0.80 36.71 12.52
C THR A 400 -0.05 36.91 13.84
N ASP A 401 -0.22 38.09 14.46
CA ASP A 401 0.28 38.35 15.82
C ASP A 401 -0.18 37.27 16.82
N GLU A 402 -1.42 36.79 16.67
CA GLU A 402 -2.01 35.73 17.48
C GLU A 402 -1.29 34.40 17.29
N GLU A 403 -1.04 33.96 16.05
CA GLU A 403 -0.25 32.75 15.76
C GLU A 403 1.18 32.85 16.31
N CYS A 404 1.79 34.04 16.23
CA CYS A 404 3.12 34.31 16.79
C CYS A 404 3.17 34.35 18.33
N THR A 405 2.02 34.48 19.02
CA THR A 405 1.95 34.35 20.49
C THR A 405 1.79 32.92 20.99
N LEU A 406 1.50 31.95 20.10
CA LEU A 406 1.41 30.54 20.48
C LEU A 406 2.81 30.00 20.85
N PRO A 407 2.98 29.27 21.96
CA PRO A 407 4.31 28.89 22.44
C PRO A 407 5.02 27.83 21.59
N PHE A 408 4.28 26.94 20.92
CA PHE A 408 4.85 25.75 20.26
C PHE A 408 4.58 25.68 18.76
N ALA A 409 5.49 25.01 18.05
CA ALA A 409 5.28 24.46 16.72
C ALA A 409 5.31 22.93 16.82
N VAL A 410 4.24 22.26 16.35
CA VAL A 410 4.05 20.80 16.49
C VAL A 410 4.00 20.14 15.12
N GLY A 411 4.85 19.14 14.90
CA GLY A 411 4.92 18.36 13.66
C GLY A 411 4.04 17.12 13.70
N LEU A 412 3.09 17.01 12.76
CA LEU A 412 2.33 15.80 12.49
C LEU A 412 2.89 15.11 11.25
N ASP A 413 3.18 13.80 11.32
CA ASP A 413 3.55 13.01 10.15
C ASP A 413 2.51 11.91 9.88
N LEU A 414 2.17 11.69 8.61
CA LEU A 414 1.20 10.69 8.19
C LEU A 414 1.88 9.33 7.98
N ASN A 415 1.53 8.34 8.81
CA ASN A 415 2.05 6.98 8.73
C ASN A 415 1.99 6.43 7.28
N THR A 416 3.14 6.33 6.62
CA THR A 416 3.29 5.75 5.27
C THR A 416 2.31 6.32 4.24
N ALA A 417 2.28 7.65 4.00
CA ALA A 417 1.21 8.26 3.20
C ALA A 417 1.08 7.70 1.78
N PHE A 418 2.19 7.35 1.11
CA PHE A 418 2.16 6.73 -0.21
C PHE A 418 1.53 5.31 -0.21
N LEU A 419 1.68 4.54 0.88
CA LEU A 419 0.99 3.26 1.05
C LEU A 419 -0.52 3.48 1.16
N ALA A 420 -0.95 4.47 1.94
CA ALA A 420 -2.36 4.85 2.07
C ALA A 420 -2.95 5.37 0.74
N ALA A 421 -2.17 6.08 -0.06
CA ALA A 421 -2.57 6.53 -1.39
C ALA A 421 -2.65 5.38 -2.41
N ALA A 422 -1.79 4.35 -2.33
CA ALA A 422 -1.86 3.17 -3.19
C ALA A 422 -3.16 2.36 -3.03
N ALA A 423 -3.84 2.46 -1.88
CA ALA A 423 -5.10 1.76 -1.61
C ALA A 423 -6.21 2.11 -2.60
N ARG A 424 -6.74 1.10 -3.32
CA ARG A 424 -7.78 1.22 -4.37
C ARG A 424 -7.39 2.20 -5.48
N LEU A 425 -6.10 2.33 -5.77
CA LEU A 425 -5.60 3.17 -6.85
C LEU A 425 -5.78 2.45 -8.18
N VAL A 426 -6.71 2.95 -9.01
CA VAL A 426 -6.84 2.50 -10.40
C VAL A 426 -5.75 3.16 -11.23
N VAL A 427 -4.89 2.35 -11.84
CA VAL A 427 -3.80 2.78 -12.72
C VAL A 427 -3.95 2.16 -14.11
N GLY A 428 -3.20 2.69 -15.08
CA GLY A 428 -3.12 2.09 -16.41
C GLY A 428 -2.35 0.78 -16.40
N LEU A 429 -2.79 -0.17 -17.23
CA LEU A 429 -2.09 -1.42 -17.50
C LEU A 429 -1.54 -1.47 -18.93
N SER A 430 -2.16 -0.74 -19.87
CA SER A 430 -1.72 -0.57 -21.26
C SER A 430 -0.72 0.58 -21.45
N ALA A 431 -0.15 0.63 -22.66
CA ALA A 431 0.61 1.77 -23.18
C ALA A 431 -0.23 3.07 -23.22
N PRO A 432 0.43 4.25 -23.29
CA PRO A 432 -0.24 5.54 -23.52
C PRO A 432 -0.79 5.69 -24.93
N ASP A 433 -2.04 6.12 -25.04
CA ASP A 433 -2.65 6.66 -26.25
C ASP A 433 -2.74 8.20 -26.13
N HIS A 434 -2.34 8.93 -27.18
CA HIS A 434 -2.42 10.40 -27.23
C HIS A 434 -3.79 10.88 -27.75
N PHE A 435 -4.31 11.95 -27.16
CA PHE A 435 -5.57 12.59 -27.53
C PHE A 435 -5.45 14.11 -27.45
N VAL A 436 -6.03 14.82 -28.42
CA VAL A 436 -6.17 16.29 -28.43
C VAL A 436 -7.63 16.66 -28.10
N GLY A 437 -7.82 17.65 -27.23
CA GLY A 437 -9.13 18.09 -26.74
C GLY A 437 -10.03 17.02 -26.07
N PRO A 438 -9.53 16.01 -25.33
CA PRO A 438 -10.38 14.97 -24.76
C PRO A 438 -11.23 15.52 -23.61
N LYS A 439 -12.50 15.10 -23.53
CA LYS A 439 -13.34 15.39 -22.35
C LYS A 439 -12.74 14.73 -21.11
N PHE A 440 -12.53 15.50 -20.05
CA PHE A 440 -11.97 14.98 -18.80
C PHE A 440 -12.85 13.88 -18.20
N SER A 441 -12.22 12.86 -17.61
CA SER A 441 -12.90 11.81 -16.87
C SER A 441 -12.05 11.35 -15.69
N PRO A 442 -12.50 11.53 -14.43
CA PRO A 442 -11.76 11.10 -13.24
C PRO A 442 -11.67 9.56 -13.12
N LYS A 443 -12.32 8.81 -14.02
CA LYS A 443 -12.28 7.34 -14.08
C LYS A 443 -11.20 6.80 -15.03
N VAL A 444 -10.54 7.66 -15.82
CA VAL A 444 -9.52 7.26 -16.80
C VAL A 444 -8.13 7.66 -16.28
N PRO A 445 -7.25 6.71 -15.92
CA PRO A 445 -5.86 7.00 -15.58
C PRO A 445 -5.12 7.55 -16.80
N GLY A 446 -4.39 8.64 -16.58
CA GLY A 446 -3.56 9.27 -17.59
C GLY A 446 -2.93 10.56 -17.08
N SER A 447 -2.24 11.21 -18.01
CA SER A 447 -1.59 12.51 -17.84
C SER A 447 -2.27 13.51 -18.75
N TRP A 448 -2.62 14.69 -18.24
CA TRP A 448 -3.49 15.66 -18.90
C TRP A 448 -2.83 17.03 -18.93
N LEU A 449 -2.77 17.67 -20.10
CA LEU A 449 -2.35 19.06 -20.24
C LEU A 449 -3.56 19.96 -19.99
N VAL A 450 -3.55 20.72 -18.90
CA VAL A 450 -4.67 21.58 -18.47
C VAL A 450 -4.12 22.93 -18.02
N ASP A 451 -4.87 24.01 -18.27
CA ASP A 451 -4.58 25.29 -17.62
C ASP A 451 -5.34 25.40 -16.29
N LEU A 452 -4.59 25.42 -15.19
CA LEU A 452 -5.11 25.62 -13.82
C LEU A 452 -4.60 26.94 -13.20
N SER A 453 -3.98 27.83 -13.98
CA SER A 453 -3.50 29.14 -13.49
C SER A 453 -4.62 30.07 -13.02
N HIS A 454 -5.82 29.88 -13.58
CA HIS A 454 -7.03 30.58 -13.20
C HIS A 454 -7.58 30.16 -11.82
N VAL A 455 -7.05 29.11 -11.19
CA VAL A 455 -7.52 28.60 -9.90
C VAL A 455 -6.92 29.40 -8.75
N GLU A 456 -7.77 29.84 -7.81
CA GLU A 456 -7.35 30.59 -6.63
C GLU A 456 -7.38 29.69 -5.37
N VAL A 457 -6.39 29.87 -4.50
CA VAL A 457 -6.17 29.14 -3.26
C VAL A 457 -5.80 30.17 -2.18
N ASP A 458 -6.21 29.95 -0.93
CA ASP A 458 -5.77 30.78 0.20
C ASP A 458 -4.24 30.72 0.31
N PRO A 459 -3.51 31.86 0.33
CA PRO A 459 -2.05 31.86 0.28
C PRO A 459 -1.39 31.29 1.55
N ARG A 460 -2.17 31.05 2.62
CA ARG A 460 -1.74 30.32 3.83
C ARG A 460 -1.85 28.80 3.67
N LEU A 461 -2.21 28.30 2.50
CA LEU A 461 -2.22 26.88 2.12
C LEU A 461 -1.36 26.68 0.87
N PRO A 462 -0.63 25.55 0.76
CA PRO A 462 0.06 25.21 -0.49
C PRO A 462 -0.96 24.91 -1.60
N SER A 463 -0.67 25.37 -2.82
CA SER A 463 -1.36 24.93 -4.04
C SER A 463 -1.37 23.40 -4.17
N PRO A 464 -2.52 22.74 -4.43
CA PRO A 464 -2.56 21.30 -4.64
C PRO A 464 -1.98 20.87 -6.00
N PHE A 465 -1.72 21.82 -6.89
CA PHE A 465 -1.35 21.56 -8.29
C PHE A 465 0.16 21.44 -8.50
N THR A 466 0.98 21.91 -7.57
CA THR A 466 2.44 21.84 -7.66
C THR A 466 3.08 21.25 -6.39
N PRO A 467 4.31 20.70 -6.46
CA PRO A 467 5.03 20.20 -5.28
C PRO A 467 5.53 21.31 -4.34
N ASP A 468 5.91 22.46 -4.89
CA ASP A 468 6.40 23.64 -4.15
C ASP A 468 5.26 24.46 -3.51
N GLY A 469 4.00 24.11 -3.77
CA GLY A 469 2.82 24.83 -3.29
C GLY A 469 2.56 26.18 -3.97
N THR A 470 3.26 26.53 -5.06
CA THR A 470 2.99 27.76 -5.82
C THR A 470 1.76 27.66 -6.74
N ARG A 471 1.16 28.81 -7.07
CA ARG A 471 0.05 28.88 -8.04
C ARG A 471 0.61 28.65 -9.47
N PRO A 472 0.05 27.72 -10.27
CA PRO A 472 0.46 27.55 -11.67
C PRO A 472 0.37 28.85 -12.47
N THR A 473 1.31 29.08 -13.38
CA THR A 473 1.38 30.29 -14.21
C THR A 473 0.84 30.11 -15.63
N GLY A 474 0.40 28.89 -15.99
CA GLY A 474 -0.25 28.58 -17.26
C GLY A 474 -0.56 27.08 -17.40
N PRO A 475 -0.72 26.58 -18.65
CA PRO A 475 -0.89 25.15 -18.93
C PRO A 475 0.27 24.29 -18.42
N ALA A 476 -0.05 23.17 -17.76
CA ALA A 476 0.93 22.18 -17.33
C ALA A 476 0.35 20.75 -17.36
N TRP A 477 1.23 19.76 -17.27
CA TRP A 477 0.85 18.34 -17.20
C TRP A 477 0.51 17.94 -15.76
N TYR A 478 -0.67 17.38 -15.59
CA TYR A 478 -1.22 16.91 -14.31
C TYR A 478 -1.73 15.48 -14.42
N GLN A 479 -1.64 14.69 -13.35
CA GLN A 479 -2.20 13.35 -13.30
C GLN A 479 -3.73 13.42 -13.06
N THR A 480 -4.49 12.42 -13.51
CA THR A 480 -5.97 12.36 -13.36
C THR A 480 -6.49 12.81 -11.99
N HIS A 481 -5.86 12.42 -10.88
CA HIS A 481 -6.34 12.82 -9.55
C HIS A 481 -6.24 14.34 -9.33
N THR A 482 -5.16 14.98 -9.79
CA THR A 482 -4.92 16.43 -9.63
C THR A 482 -5.96 17.25 -10.39
N VAL A 483 -6.29 16.84 -11.62
CA VAL A 483 -7.37 17.45 -12.42
C VAL A 483 -8.76 17.16 -11.82
N ALA A 484 -8.99 15.95 -11.31
CA ALA A 484 -10.23 15.63 -10.60
C ALA A 484 -10.40 16.47 -9.32
N TYR A 485 -9.30 16.83 -8.65
CA TYR A 485 -9.34 17.67 -7.46
C TYR A 485 -9.65 19.14 -7.78
N ALA A 486 -9.22 19.67 -8.94
CA ALA A 486 -9.69 20.98 -9.41
C ALA A 486 -11.23 21.01 -9.55
N GLN A 487 -11.84 19.92 -10.06
CA GLN A 487 -13.30 19.78 -10.10
C GLN A 487 -13.94 19.67 -8.70
N GLU A 488 -13.30 18.94 -7.76
CA GLU A 488 -13.75 18.86 -6.35
C GLU A 488 -13.70 20.22 -5.64
N LEU A 489 -12.75 21.08 -6.01
CA LEU A 489 -12.66 22.47 -5.54
C LEU A 489 -13.68 23.41 -6.22
N GLY A 490 -14.43 22.94 -7.22
CA GLY A 490 -15.48 23.69 -7.91
C GLY A 490 -15.06 24.37 -9.23
N TYR A 491 -13.83 24.12 -9.70
CA TYR A 491 -13.28 24.76 -10.90
C TYR A 491 -13.54 23.96 -12.18
N ASN A 492 -13.70 24.68 -13.30
CA ASN A 492 -13.86 24.07 -14.62
C ASN A 492 -12.51 23.58 -15.15
N VAL A 493 -12.47 22.37 -15.69
CA VAL A 493 -11.25 21.80 -16.31
C VAL A 493 -11.49 21.58 -17.81
N GLN A 494 -10.57 22.07 -18.63
CA GLN A 494 -10.59 21.93 -20.08
C GLN A 494 -9.24 21.34 -20.53
N PRO A 495 -9.14 20.01 -20.74
CA PRO A 495 -7.92 19.41 -21.23
C PRO A 495 -7.61 19.83 -22.66
N ILE A 496 -6.39 20.31 -22.86
CA ILE A 496 -5.84 20.68 -24.17
C ILE A 496 -5.38 19.39 -24.87
N GLU A 497 -4.67 18.54 -24.15
CA GLU A 497 -4.21 17.22 -24.58
C GLU A 497 -4.24 16.21 -23.42
N ALA A 498 -4.20 14.92 -23.71
CA ALA A 498 -3.94 13.89 -22.72
C ALA A 498 -3.26 12.64 -23.29
N TYR A 499 -2.52 11.94 -22.42
CA TYR A 499 -2.05 10.58 -22.65
C TYR A 499 -2.81 9.62 -21.73
N LEU A 500 -3.76 8.87 -22.31
CA LEU A 500 -4.74 8.05 -21.59
C LEU A 500 -4.44 6.56 -21.72
N ARG A 501 -5.01 5.74 -20.82
CA ARG A 501 -4.78 4.29 -20.76
C ARG A 501 -6.09 3.52 -20.96
N ARG A 502 -6.15 2.63 -21.96
CA ARG A 502 -7.34 1.82 -22.28
C ARG A 502 -7.57 0.72 -21.26
N GLU A 503 -6.53 -0.07 -20.98
CA GLU A 503 -6.59 -1.09 -19.93
C GLU A 503 -6.22 -0.48 -18.59
N THR A 504 -7.00 -0.78 -17.56
CA THR A 504 -6.86 -0.18 -16.23
C THR A 504 -7.13 -1.19 -15.13
N GLY A 505 -6.61 -0.96 -13.93
CA GLY A 505 -6.91 -1.80 -12.79
C GLY A 505 -6.24 -1.39 -11.49
N ALA A 506 -6.70 -1.95 -10.39
CA ALA A 506 -6.11 -1.78 -9.07
C ALA A 506 -4.88 -2.70 -8.90
N TYR A 507 -3.80 -2.37 -9.62
CA TYR A 507 -2.56 -3.17 -9.62
C TYR A 507 -2.00 -3.33 -8.20
N LEU A 508 -1.85 -2.22 -7.48
CA LEU A 508 -1.21 -2.13 -6.17
C LEU A 508 -2.06 -2.65 -4.99
N ASP A 509 -3.35 -2.96 -5.16
CA ASP A 509 -4.24 -3.31 -4.02
C ASP A 509 -3.71 -4.46 -3.13
N PRO A 510 -3.26 -5.61 -3.67
CA PRO A 510 -2.70 -6.67 -2.83
C PRO A 510 -1.38 -6.28 -2.15
N TRP A 511 -0.58 -5.42 -2.81
CA TRP A 511 0.69 -4.91 -2.28
C TRP A 511 0.43 -3.94 -1.12
N HIS A 512 -0.57 -3.06 -1.27
CA HIS A 512 -1.09 -2.23 -0.20
C HIS A 512 -1.60 -3.10 0.97
N ASP A 513 -2.51 -4.04 0.72
CA ASP A 513 -3.17 -4.82 1.77
C ASP A 513 -2.15 -5.64 2.58
N ARG A 514 -1.14 -6.23 1.92
CA ARG A 514 -0.08 -6.99 2.59
C ARG A 514 0.92 -6.12 3.35
N LEU A 515 1.38 -5.00 2.79
CA LEU A 515 2.28 -4.07 3.52
C LEU A 515 1.57 -3.34 4.65
N LYS A 516 0.27 -3.04 4.50
CA LYS A 516 -0.55 -2.50 5.59
C LYS A 516 -0.69 -3.49 6.75
N ALA A 517 -0.95 -4.76 6.48
CA ALA A 517 -0.97 -5.80 7.51
C ALA A 517 0.42 -5.89 8.18
N ALA A 518 1.49 -6.02 7.40
CA ALA A 518 2.86 -6.06 7.91
C ALA A 518 3.18 -4.88 8.85
N TYR A 519 2.80 -3.65 8.46
CA TYR A 519 3.01 -2.43 9.24
C TYR A 519 2.24 -2.43 10.57
N VAL A 520 0.94 -2.70 10.52
CA VAL A 520 0.05 -2.66 11.69
C VAL A 520 0.35 -3.81 12.65
N ASP A 521 0.61 -5.02 12.14
CA ASP A 521 0.95 -6.18 12.95
C ASP A 521 2.31 -5.96 13.67
N THR A 522 3.30 -5.36 13.01
CA THR A 522 4.60 -5.04 13.65
C THR A 522 4.48 -3.91 14.67
N LEU A 523 3.63 -2.90 14.43
CA LEU A 523 3.31 -1.89 15.44
C LEU A 523 2.57 -2.48 16.65
N ALA A 524 1.70 -3.48 16.44
CA ALA A 524 1.01 -4.17 17.52
C ALA A 524 1.95 -5.02 18.38
N ASP A 525 2.96 -5.69 17.80
CA ASP A 525 4.02 -6.37 18.56
C ASP A 525 4.81 -5.38 19.44
N LEU A 526 5.05 -4.16 18.93
CA LEU A 526 5.69 -3.06 19.65
C LEU A 526 4.73 -2.30 20.60
N GLY A 527 3.54 -2.85 20.87
CA GLY A 527 2.56 -2.31 21.83
C GLY A 527 1.66 -1.18 21.31
N VAL A 528 1.76 -0.79 20.04
CA VAL A 528 0.98 0.30 19.42
C VAL A 528 -0.27 -0.24 18.71
N THR A 529 -1.24 -0.71 19.50
CA THR A 529 -2.48 -1.33 18.98
C THR A 529 -3.52 -0.28 18.52
N SER A 530 -4.59 -0.74 17.86
CA SER A 530 -5.62 0.12 17.26
C SER A 530 -6.78 0.51 18.19
N ASP A 531 -6.76 0.01 19.42
CA ASP A 531 -7.77 0.20 20.46
C ASP A 531 -7.32 1.15 21.59
N LEU A 532 -6.07 1.63 21.54
CA LEU A 532 -5.55 2.70 22.38
C LEU A 532 -6.35 4.00 22.18
N THR A 533 -6.55 4.77 23.26
CA THR A 533 -6.95 6.18 23.14
C THR A 533 -5.82 7.00 22.51
N ASP A 534 -6.13 8.18 21.97
CA ASP A 534 -5.14 9.01 21.29
C ASP A 534 -3.95 9.42 22.20
N ALA A 535 -4.19 9.61 23.50
CA ALA A 535 -3.13 9.87 24.49
C ALA A 535 -2.26 8.63 24.77
N GLU A 536 -2.87 7.44 24.90
CA GLU A 536 -2.14 6.18 25.04
C GLU A 536 -1.35 5.84 23.76
N PHE A 537 -1.89 6.16 22.58
CA PHE A 537 -1.21 6.01 21.30
C PHE A 537 0.03 6.90 21.21
N LEU A 538 -0.05 8.18 21.60
CA LEU A 538 1.12 9.07 21.65
C LEU A 538 2.19 8.53 22.61
N ALA A 539 1.79 8.14 23.82
CA ALA A 539 2.67 7.58 24.83
C ALA A 539 3.29 6.23 24.41
N ALA A 540 2.58 5.40 23.63
CA ALA A 540 3.13 4.18 23.05
C ALA A 540 4.11 4.49 21.91
N MET A 541 3.76 5.42 21.01
CA MET A 541 4.59 5.85 19.88
C MET A 541 5.90 6.53 20.30
N GLU A 542 5.95 7.16 21.48
CA GLU A 542 7.19 7.66 22.09
C GLU A 542 8.21 6.53 22.30
N ARG A 543 7.79 5.44 22.95
CA ARG A 543 8.67 4.36 23.46
C ARG A 543 8.68 3.08 22.63
N HIS A 544 7.92 2.99 21.53
CA HIS A 544 7.77 1.77 20.73
C HIS A 544 9.08 1.16 20.22
N LYS A 545 10.14 1.97 20.04
CA LYS A 545 11.45 1.49 19.59
C LYS A 545 12.20 0.67 20.64
N ASP A 546 11.97 0.98 21.91
CA ASP A 546 12.72 0.44 23.05
C ASP A 546 12.13 -0.88 23.57
N VAL A 547 10.98 -1.30 23.01
CA VAL A 547 10.25 -2.53 23.38
C VAL A 547 10.95 -3.79 22.86
N ASP A 548 11.36 -3.79 21.60
CA ASP A 548 12.14 -4.85 20.95
C ASP A 548 12.90 -4.28 19.74
N PRO A 549 14.23 -4.10 19.84
CA PRO A 549 15.05 -3.55 18.75
C PRO A 549 14.92 -4.33 17.43
N ALA A 550 14.69 -5.65 17.47
CA ALA A 550 14.50 -6.46 16.27
C ALA A 550 13.19 -6.11 15.57
N MET A 551 12.08 -5.95 16.31
CA MET A 551 10.80 -5.55 15.72
C MET A 551 10.81 -4.06 15.30
N ALA A 552 11.59 -3.21 15.97
CA ALA A 552 11.87 -1.85 15.50
C ALA A 552 12.62 -1.85 14.16
N ALA A 553 13.61 -2.74 13.97
CA ALA A 553 14.30 -2.93 12.69
C ALA A 553 13.39 -3.53 11.60
N VAL A 554 12.53 -4.50 11.92
CA VAL A 554 11.49 -4.99 10.98
C VAL A 554 10.55 -3.86 10.55
N LEU A 555 10.13 -2.99 11.48
CA LEU A 555 9.29 -1.82 11.18
C LEU A 555 10.02 -0.82 10.27
N ALA A 556 11.33 -0.60 10.47
CA ALA A 556 12.17 0.22 9.59
C ALA A 556 12.24 -0.40 8.18
N ALA A 557 12.50 -1.71 8.07
CA ALA A 557 12.57 -2.41 6.80
C ALA A 557 11.24 -2.37 6.03
N ILE A 558 10.10 -2.47 6.72
CA ILE A 558 8.76 -2.31 6.11
C ILE A 558 8.59 -0.88 5.57
N LYS A 559 8.96 0.16 6.33
CA LYS A 559 8.91 1.57 5.89
C LYS A 559 9.81 1.80 4.66
N ALA A 560 11.04 1.28 4.68
CA ALA A 560 11.97 1.34 3.55
C ALA A 560 11.46 0.58 2.31
N THR A 561 10.74 -0.53 2.52
CA THR A 561 10.09 -1.29 1.43
C THR A 561 8.98 -0.49 0.75
N VAL A 562 8.20 0.29 1.52
CA VAL A 562 7.19 1.21 0.99
C VAL A 562 7.84 2.36 0.21
N LYS A 563 8.72 3.16 0.85
CA LYS A 563 9.35 4.35 0.25
C LYS A 563 10.15 3.97 -1.00
N GLY A 564 11.04 2.98 -0.86
CA GLY A 564 11.88 2.49 -1.96
C GLY A 564 11.10 1.77 -3.07
N GLY A 565 10.08 0.98 -2.74
CA GLY A 565 9.26 0.27 -3.72
C GLY A 565 8.50 1.20 -4.67
N ILE A 566 7.99 2.33 -4.16
CA ILE A 566 7.35 3.37 -4.99
C ILE A 566 8.39 4.21 -5.75
N GLY A 567 9.50 4.59 -5.11
CA GLY A 567 10.58 5.34 -5.77
C GLY A 567 11.14 4.60 -7.00
N LYS A 568 11.36 3.27 -6.90
CA LYS A 568 11.88 2.44 -7.99
C LYS A 568 11.00 2.37 -9.24
N LEU A 569 9.74 2.80 -9.18
CA LEU A 569 8.86 2.90 -10.34
C LEU A 569 9.30 3.99 -11.34
N ARG A 570 10.09 4.99 -10.91
CA ARG A 570 10.71 6.04 -11.75
C ARG A 570 12.24 6.09 -11.51
N GLU A 571 12.87 4.93 -11.35
CA GLU A 571 14.31 4.85 -11.10
C GLU A 571 15.11 5.46 -12.26
N ARG A 572 15.87 6.52 -11.97
CA ARG A 572 16.75 7.25 -12.90
C ARG A 572 18.03 6.46 -13.23
N PRO A 573 18.76 6.80 -14.32
CA PRO A 573 20.06 6.21 -14.60
C PRO A 573 21.09 6.59 -13.53
N GLN A 574 22.12 5.76 -13.35
CA GLN A 574 23.14 5.96 -12.32
C GLN A 574 24.56 6.03 -12.92
N GLY A 575 25.35 6.98 -12.43
CA GLY A 575 26.79 7.07 -12.66
C GLY A 575 27.24 8.12 -13.69
N LYS A 576 28.35 8.81 -13.40
CA LYS A 576 28.91 9.96 -14.13
C LYS A 576 29.41 9.70 -15.58
N LYS A 577 29.02 8.57 -16.20
CA LYS A 577 29.37 8.19 -17.58
C LYS A 577 28.15 7.89 -18.46
N TYR A 578 26.95 7.89 -17.88
CA TYR A 578 25.70 7.78 -18.61
C TYR A 578 25.54 8.94 -19.60
N LYS A 579 24.98 8.68 -20.79
CA LYS A 579 24.54 9.74 -21.73
C LYS A 579 23.03 9.73 -21.87
N GLU A 580 22.46 10.93 -21.95
CA GLU A 580 21.03 11.14 -22.23
C GLU A 580 20.61 10.37 -23.49
N GLY A 581 19.46 9.68 -23.42
CA GLY A 581 18.97 8.79 -24.48
C GLY A 581 19.43 7.34 -24.39
N GLU A 582 20.54 7.02 -23.70
CA GLU A 582 20.94 5.61 -23.52
C GLU A 582 19.92 4.87 -22.63
N ARG A 583 19.52 3.62 -22.97
CA ARG A 583 18.61 2.84 -22.09
C ARG A 583 19.38 2.26 -20.90
N TRP A 584 18.98 2.61 -19.67
CA TRP A 584 19.56 2.05 -18.45
C TRP A 584 18.81 0.80 -17.94
N PRO A 585 19.41 -0.03 -17.05
CA PRO A 585 18.86 -1.34 -16.68
C PRO A 585 17.46 -1.33 -16.03
N ALA A 586 17.00 -0.20 -15.49
CA ALA A 586 15.66 -0.09 -14.92
C ALA A 586 14.56 -0.12 -16.00
N LEU A 587 14.86 0.39 -17.21
CA LEU A 587 13.96 0.41 -18.38
C LEU A 587 13.76 -0.97 -19.04
N GLN A 588 14.34 -2.03 -18.45
CA GLN A 588 14.17 -3.43 -18.83
C GLN A 588 13.19 -4.17 -17.90
N ARG A 589 12.39 -3.43 -17.12
CA ARG A 589 11.39 -3.97 -16.18
C ARG A 589 9.98 -3.51 -16.55
N PRO A 590 8.98 -4.40 -16.60
CA PRO A 590 7.56 -4.00 -16.67
C PRO A 590 7.10 -3.14 -15.48
N THR A 591 7.83 -3.15 -14.36
CA THR A 591 7.58 -2.34 -13.16
C THR A 591 8.23 -0.95 -13.19
N TRP A 592 8.99 -0.57 -14.22
CA TRP A 592 9.35 0.84 -14.42
C TRP A 592 8.15 1.54 -15.07
N ARG A 593 7.43 2.32 -14.26
CA ARG A 593 6.10 2.86 -14.55
C ARG A 593 5.93 4.21 -13.83
N PRO A 594 6.47 5.31 -14.39
CA PRO A 594 6.41 6.63 -13.75
C PRO A 594 4.96 7.14 -13.61
N ASP A 595 4.04 6.73 -14.49
CA ASP A 595 2.61 7.02 -14.40
C ASP A 595 1.97 6.44 -13.13
N ILE A 596 2.39 5.25 -12.70
CA ILE A 596 1.94 4.62 -11.44
C ILE A 596 2.50 5.39 -10.24
N ARG A 597 3.77 5.81 -10.29
CA ARG A 597 4.38 6.64 -9.23
C ARG A 597 3.64 7.98 -9.09
N ALA A 598 3.44 8.68 -10.20
CA ALA A 598 2.73 9.95 -10.24
C ALA A 598 1.29 9.82 -9.71
N ALA A 599 0.58 8.72 -10.05
CA ALA A 599 -0.77 8.47 -9.55
C ALA A 599 -0.84 8.16 -8.04
N VAL A 600 0.22 7.61 -7.44
CA VAL A 600 0.35 7.44 -5.98
C VAL A 600 0.61 8.78 -5.32
N ILE A 601 1.55 9.57 -5.84
CA ILE A 601 1.99 10.83 -5.21
C ILE A 601 0.94 11.94 -5.37
N SER A 602 0.33 12.10 -6.54
CA SER A 602 -0.75 13.07 -6.76
C SER A 602 -1.89 12.88 -5.75
N LYS A 603 -2.38 11.64 -5.62
CA LYS A 603 -3.40 11.25 -4.66
C LYS A 603 -2.95 11.45 -3.20
N ALA A 604 -1.67 11.27 -2.88
CA ALA A 604 -1.13 11.60 -1.55
C ALA A 604 -1.17 13.11 -1.29
N ARG A 605 -0.67 13.95 -2.21
CA ARG A 605 -0.66 15.42 -2.10
C ARG A 605 -2.08 16.00 -1.99
N ILE A 606 -3.04 15.47 -2.76
CA ILE A 606 -4.46 15.81 -2.69
C ILE A 606 -5.09 15.41 -1.34
N ASN A 607 -4.77 14.21 -0.85
CA ASN A 607 -5.25 13.77 0.47
C ASN A 607 -4.66 14.61 1.61
N MET A 608 -3.41 15.08 1.46
CA MET A 608 -2.82 16.06 2.36
C MET A 608 -3.56 17.41 2.27
N HIS A 609 -3.67 18.01 1.08
CA HIS A 609 -4.36 19.31 0.91
C HIS A 609 -5.80 19.30 1.45
N ARG A 610 -6.55 18.20 1.23
CA ARG A 610 -7.90 18.06 1.80
C ARG A 610 -7.89 18.06 3.33
N LYS A 611 -6.88 17.49 3.99
CA LYS A 611 -6.69 17.60 5.45
C LYS A 611 -6.34 19.03 5.87
N LEU A 612 -5.43 19.70 5.16
CA LEU A 612 -5.02 21.09 5.46
C LEU A 612 -6.22 22.06 5.38
N ARG A 613 -6.98 22.01 4.28
CA ARG A 613 -8.22 22.79 4.11
C ARG A 613 -9.25 22.50 5.20
N ASN A 614 -9.41 21.23 5.58
CA ASN A 614 -10.31 20.84 6.66
C ASN A 614 -9.84 21.37 8.03
N MET A 615 -8.55 21.34 8.34
CA MET A 615 -8.01 21.95 9.57
C MET A 615 -8.32 23.44 9.63
N ALA A 616 -7.99 24.19 8.58
CA ALA A 616 -8.28 25.62 8.49
C ALA A 616 -9.77 25.93 8.67
N THR A 617 -10.65 25.11 8.08
CA THR A 617 -12.11 25.24 8.20
C THR A 617 -12.64 24.88 9.60
N MET A 618 -12.00 23.95 10.32
CA MET A 618 -12.48 23.43 11.62
C MET A 618 -11.87 24.13 12.83
N THR A 619 -10.68 24.71 12.69
CA THR A 619 -9.87 25.23 13.81
C THR A 619 -9.42 26.68 13.62
N GLY A 620 -9.49 27.23 12.39
CA GLY A 620 -8.87 28.51 12.04
C GLY A 620 -7.34 28.45 11.86
N LEU A 621 -6.67 27.36 12.24
CA LEU A 621 -5.22 27.22 12.17
C LEU A 621 -4.75 26.81 10.77
N TYR A 622 -3.65 27.42 10.33
CA TYR A 622 -3.00 27.17 9.05
C TYR A 622 -1.61 26.56 9.26
N PRO A 623 -1.12 25.71 8.34
CA PRO A 623 0.21 25.11 8.46
C PRO A 623 1.30 26.17 8.34
N LEU A 624 2.38 26.01 9.10
CA LEU A 624 3.62 26.79 8.96
C LEU A 624 4.45 26.27 7.77
N ALA A 625 4.51 24.94 7.61
CA ALA A 625 5.22 24.28 6.53
C ALA A 625 4.72 22.85 6.31
N VAL A 626 5.01 22.31 5.12
CA VAL A 626 4.73 20.92 4.74
C VAL A 626 5.95 20.34 4.02
N LEU A 627 6.34 19.11 4.38
CA LEU A 627 7.40 18.35 3.71
C LEU A 627 6.99 16.88 3.60
N SER A 628 6.81 16.39 2.38
CA SER A 628 6.25 15.06 2.05
C SER A 628 4.94 14.76 2.78
N ASP A 629 4.98 13.96 3.84
CA ASP A 629 3.89 13.53 4.70
C ASP A 629 3.88 14.21 6.08
N CYS A 630 4.88 15.05 6.38
CA CYS A 630 4.95 15.88 7.58
C CYS A 630 4.36 17.29 7.35
N VAL A 631 3.64 17.79 8.34
CA VAL A 631 3.12 19.16 8.41
C VAL A 631 3.38 19.74 9.80
N VAL A 632 3.77 21.01 9.87
CA VAL A 632 3.94 21.74 11.14
C VAL A 632 2.80 22.75 11.30
N TYR A 633 2.18 22.76 12.48
CA TYR A 633 1.17 23.75 12.90
C TYR A 633 1.66 24.54 14.12
N PRO A 634 1.25 25.81 14.28
CA PRO A 634 1.43 26.52 15.54
C PRO A 634 0.40 25.98 16.56
N SER A 635 0.77 25.92 17.84
CA SER A 635 0.00 25.19 18.87
C SER A 635 0.05 25.87 20.25
N PRO A 636 -1.07 25.90 20.99
CA PRO A 636 -1.12 26.41 22.36
C PRO A 636 -0.42 25.50 23.39
N GLY A 637 -0.20 24.22 23.05
CA GLY A 637 0.48 23.23 23.88
C GLY A 637 1.44 22.34 23.07
N ASP A 638 2.16 21.45 23.75
CA ASP A 638 3.18 20.59 23.15
C ASP A 638 2.60 19.31 22.50
N SER A 639 1.29 19.07 22.61
CA SER A 639 0.63 17.88 22.11
C SER A 639 -0.21 18.14 20.85
N PRO A 640 -0.28 17.19 19.91
CA PRO A 640 -1.32 17.18 18.87
C PRO A 640 -2.74 17.31 19.42
N LEU A 641 -2.99 16.87 20.66
CA LEU A 641 -4.30 16.96 21.30
C LEU A 641 -4.75 18.39 21.59
N ASP A 642 -3.82 19.36 21.63
CA ASP A 642 -4.11 20.75 21.99
C ASP A 642 -4.67 21.57 20.82
N PHE A 643 -4.56 21.07 19.58
CA PHE A 643 -5.04 21.76 18.38
C PHE A 643 -5.78 20.87 17.35
N LEU A 644 -5.74 19.54 17.48
CA LEU A 644 -6.52 18.66 16.59
C LEU A 644 -8.03 18.83 16.83
N PRO A 645 -8.86 18.83 15.78
CA PRO A 645 -10.30 19.08 15.93
C PRO A 645 -11.03 17.84 16.47
N TYR A 646 -11.48 17.90 17.72
CA TYR A 646 -12.39 16.93 18.34
C TYR A 646 -13.82 17.48 18.42
N ALA A 647 -14.80 16.60 18.28
CA ALA A 647 -16.19 16.90 18.63
C ALA A 647 -16.37 16.84 20.14
N ALA A 648 -17.38 17.55 20.69
CA ALA A 648 -17.75 17.54 22.11
C ALA A 648 -18.11 16.14 22.69
N SER A 649 -18.16 15.10 21.85
CA SER A 649 -18.27 13.69 22.26
C SER A 649 -16.92 12.98 22.46
N GLY A 650 -15.81 13.72 22.47
CA GLY A 650 -14.45 13.18 22.60
C GLY A 650 -13.95 12.42 21.37
N LYS A 651 -14.55 12.64 20.19
CA LYS A 651 -14.22 11.92 18.95
C LYS A 651 -13.54 12.84 17.94
N PRO A 652 -12.44 12.41 17.27
CA PRO A 652 -11.80 13.21 16.22
C PRO A 652 -12.75 13.52 15.07
N GLN A 653 -12.77 14.78 14.60
CA GLN A 653 -13.65 15.24 13.53
C GLN A 653 -13.32 14.56 12.18
N PRO A 654 -14.33 14.26 11.34
CA PRO A 654 -14.12 13.60 10.06
C PRO A 654 -13.54 14.58 9.03
N GLY A 655 -12.36 14.25 8.50
CA GLY A 655 -11.76 14.94 7.33
C GLY A 655 -10.41 15.62 7.61
N GLY A 656 -10.13 15.99 8.86
CA GLY A 656 -8.85 16.54 9.27
C GLY A 656 -7.75 15.48 9.49
N PHE A 657 -6.70 15.87 10.22
CA PHE A 657 -5.76 14.92 10.81
C PHE A 657 -6.44 14.18 11.98
N ARG A 658 -6.03 12.93 12.17
CA ARG A 658 -6.50 12.01 13.21
C ARG A 658 -5.35 11.09 13.56
N LEU A 659 -5.11 10.86 14.85
CA LEU A 659 -4.00 10.03 15.32
C LEU A 659 -4.29 8.53 15.08
N GLY A 660 -3.25 7.69 15.19
CA GLY A 660 -3.36 6.23 15.16
C GLY A 660 -2.34 5.52 14.26
N SER A 661 -2.18 4.21 14.45
CA SER A 661 -1.14 3.36 13.83
C SER A 661 -1.43 2.92 12.38
N THR A 662 -2.59 3.23 11.82
CA THR A 662 -2.99 2.80 10.46
C THR A 662 -2.43 3.74 9.39
N PRO A 663 -2.01 3.23 8.21
CA PRO A 663 -1.56 4.07 7.10
C PRO A 663 -2.51 5.22 6.75
N GLY A 664 -1.98 6.44 6.67
CA GLY A 664 -2.74 7.68 6.42
C GLY A 664 -3.34 8.37 7.66
N LEU A 665 -3.14 7.80 8.84
CA LEU A 665 -3.35 8.47 10.14
C LEU A 665 -2.05 9.13 10.62
N ALA A 666 -2.18 10.15 11.44
CA ALA A 666 -1.07 10.94 11.95
C ALA A 666 -0.39 10.31 13.18
N LYS A 667 0.86 10.69 13.39
CA LYS A 667 1.60 10.59 14.65
C LYS A 667 2.26 11.95 14.94
N LEU A 668 2.65 12.18 16.19
CA LEU A 668 3.63 13.21 16.51
C LEU A 668 4.97 12.85 15.84
N GLU A 669 5.64 13.84 15.25
CA GLU A 669 6.97 13.69 14.65
C GLU A 669 8.05 14.50 15.40
N GLY A 670 7.66 15.63 15.99
CA GLY A 670 8.48 16.47 16.87
C GLY A 670 7.73 17.70 17.38
N VAL A 671 8.31 18.39 18.36
CA VAL A 671 7.80 19.62 18.98
C VAL A 671 8.97 20.57 19.15
N GLN A 672 8.78 21.86 18.83
CA GLN A 672 9.73 22.94 19.05
C GLN A 672 8.99 24.20 19.51
N SER A 673 9.70 25.28 19.85
CA SER A 673 9.06 26.57 20.10
C SER A 673 8.57 27.22 18.79
N MET A 674 7.55 28.06 18.87
CA MET A 674 7.09 28.84 17.70
C MET A 674 8.19 29.79 17.19
N LEU A 675 8.96 30.40 18.09
CA LEU A 675 10.10 31.26 17.73
C LEU A 675 11.16 30.52 16.89
N TRP A 676 11.46 29.25 17.21
CA TRP A 676 12.36 28.42 16.41
C TRP A 676 11.81 28.13 15.01
N ALA A 677 10.49 27.96 14.87
CA ALA A 677 9.87 27.73 13.58
C ALA A 677 9.92 29.01 12.72
N VAL A 678 9.64 30.18 13.30
CA VAL A 678 9.73 31.47 12.61
C VAL A 678 11.17 31.77 12.16
N ASP A 679 12.17 31.58 13.02
CA ASP A 679 13.59 31.77 12.68
C ASP A 679 14.02 30.93 11.46
N LEU A 680 13.63 29.64 11.42
CA LEU A 680 13.89 28.80 10.25
C LEU A 680 13.14 29.29 9.00
N MET A 681 11.92 29.79 9.13
CA MET A 681 11.13 30.31 8.00
C MET A 681 11.71 31.61 7.44
N GLU A 682 12.19 32.53 8.30
CA GLU A 682 12.89 33.75 7.90
C GLU A 682 14.21 33.46 7.19
N GLN A 683 14.92 32.41 7.61
CA GLN A 683 16.12 31.89 6.93
C GLN A 683 15.81 31.12 5.63
N GLY A 684 14.54 30.91 5.28
CA GLY A 684 14.11 30.17 4.07
C GLY A 684 14.20 28.65 4.18
N TYR A 685 14.45 28.11 5.38
CA TYR A 685 14.39 26.68 5.64
C TYR A 685 12.95 26.20 5.88
N ASN A 686 12.75 24.89 5.80
CA ASN A 686 11.44 24.26 6.06
C ASN A 686 11.44 23.64 7.46
N PRO A 687 10.68 24.18 8.44
CA PRO A 687 10.60 23.62 9.79
C PRO A 687 10.27 22.13 9.86
N ALA A 688 9.46 21.59 8.94
CA ALA A 688 9.12 20.17 8.91
C ALA A 688 10.34 19.26 8.67
N ARG A 689 11.43 19.79 8.08
CA ARG A 689 12.70 19.06 7.91
C ARG A 689 13.47 18.87 9.24
N HIS A 690 13.28 19.78 10.20
CA HIS A 690 14.07 19.84 11.44
C HIS A 690 13.22 19.64 12.72
N ILE A 691 11.89 19.54 12.61
CA ILE A 691 10.94 19.53 13.74
C ILE A 691 11.22 18.45 14.79
N LYS A 692 11.81 17.32 14.37
CA LYS A 692 12.24 16.21 15.21
C LYS A 692 13.38 16.56 16.19
N GLY A 693 14.13 17.63 15.91
CA GLY A 693 15.37 17.99 16.60
C GLY A 693 16.57 17.14 16.20
N GLY A 694 17.75 17.52 16.70
CA GLY A 694 18.97 16.70 16.63
C GLY A 694 19.64 16.56 15.26
N ASP A 695 19.51 17.57 14.39
CA ASP A 695 20.10 17.64 13.04
C ASP A 695 19.94 16.35 12.20
N ALA A 696 18.69 16.13 11.76
CA ALA A 696 18.31 15.10 10.79
C ALA A 696 18.83 15.36 9.35
N VAL A 697 20.11 15.68 9.21
CA VAL A 697 20.83 15.81 7.92
C VAL A 697 21.07 14.41 7.35
N LEU A 698 20.02 13.71 6.90
CA LEU A 698 20.17 12.44 6.16
C LEU A 698 18.95 11.95 5.33
N ASP A 699 18.04 12.83 4.90
CA ASP A 699 16.91 12.44 4.00
C ASP A 699 16.82 13.24 2.68
N GLU A 700 17.97 13.55 2.08
CA GLU A 700 18.05 13.80 0.63
C GLU A 700 18.44 12.50 -0.08
N GLY A 701 17.61 12.06 -1.04
CA GLY A 701 17.75 10.77 -1.71
C GLY A 701 16.61 10.46 -2.67
N GLU A 702 16.62 11.11 -3.84
CA GLU A 702 15.91 10.64 -5.05
C GLU A 702 16.54 9.35 -5.63
#